data_AF-A0A8H8M2U9-F1
#
_entry.id   AF-A0A8H8M2U9-F1
#
_cell.length_a   1.000
_cell.length_b   1.000
_cell.length_c   1.000
_cell.angle_alpha   90.00
_cell.angle_beta   90.00
_cell.angle_gamma   90.00
#
_symmetry.space_group_name_H-M   'P 1'
#
loop_
_entity.id
_entity.type
_entity.pdbx_description
1 polymer ?
#
loop_
_entity_poly.entity_id
_entity_poly.type
_entity_poly.pdbx_seq_one_letter_code
_entity_poly.pdbx_strand_id
1 'polypeptide(L)'
;MSSSSTATLPQFLSSAEQPLRFEQVIHAIGQTTKLLVLCSESATRDSKLASIEDSVEVRRGTEIRRVTLAQLLSECLPKHCAPEAIDCRKLAGLNRHMALRRVQARNSDPTALHEFLIRRSRRDSLVGCLTTSVDGLEARGDQILEEKTLMLYGDNRELICCRPGCVGLDGDRAAAVDEQLIRGASAEMGDQEQLGLQCDSCRRKWVKTAVAKRAHGERTLLLRPAVQLELSVDAQEGQMRQDALSMARRSQLLLILEQPLKERTLSDLAQALADEVHQQSGAVLYISRERLRTRGAYNYIDLQLDLNSQELVNLVNAAEEMQGQPQDPAGPDMFCDAADLWLEILRNEVPIMQSLEAIHIQGQYCHFCNCSISEYLIGCQNCDATYCHRRFSYDESPDAVFDDKGTILPQDLPGDDVIAMTDFDATPAAKDDFPMEEACVILDYYSPDGRRPRLSDAKKRFLCPECWQAKAGGLYPHFVRPLPRLHLELEGAPTPKLAVVIYYVEQFWPHATHLASMLTGRWTTKSWKCSVVSIKLEHLSEKRDLLSDLQAGSYQVMVVYFTHGLHGEQGFQISHRQSMRPAELLEHTLRPCVKLLEKAAQNVSHRASALNNPHHGLVLLAAMNTKLSPAYLVPLTVTYSTMLIRSGNQCAESMFRLWLADSLAPAHTDIFCWSRERVPELWVYAPFQSRPLGKPLPDILSTCTCPGLPDGPPRVLRNAGSRKSWEVDHNGSDGCQLRDVIVKATCTVCRQMWPLHSEHMTGTLRKYKGVYAAVVPYFVASEELEGAAPP
;
A
#
# COMPACT_ATOMS: atom_id res chain seq x y z
N MET A 1 13.48 18.29 10.36
CA MET A 1 13.48 16.85 10.68
C MET A 1 12.04 16.37 10.49
N SER A 2 11.69 15.83 9.33
CA SER A 2 10.37 15.26 9.08
C SER A 2 10.35 13.83 9.62
N SER A 3 9.68 13.62 10.75
CA SER A 3 9.34 12.27 11.21
C SER A 3 8.33 11.70 10.22
N SER A 4 8.74 10.69 9.45
CA SER A 4 7.83 9.93 8.59
C SER A 4 6.80 9.23 9.47
N SER A 5 5.62 9.84 9.62
CA SER A 5 4.47 9.23 10.28
C SER A 5 4.13 7.94 9.53
N THR A 6 4.20 6.81 10.23
CA THR A 6 3.76 5.52 9.69
C THR A 6 2.26 5.56 9.58
N ALA A 7 1.72 5.46 8.36
CA ALA A 7 0.29 5.49 8.09
C ALA A 7 -0.49 4.45 8.94
N THR A 8 -1.07 4.93 10.04
CA THR A 8 -2.09 4.24 10.82
C THR A 8 -3.44 4.49 10.16
N LEU A 9 -4.30 3.46 10.11
CA LEU A 9 -5.68 3.66 9.66
C LEU A 9 -6.35 4.72 10.56
N PRO A 10 -7.18 5.62 10.02
CA PRO A 10 -7.92 6.58 10.82
C PRO A 10 -8.76 5.84 11.85
N GLN A 11 -8.72 6.31 13.09
CA GLN A 11 -9.60 5.76 14.12
C GLN A 11 -11.03 6.18 13.81
N PHE A 12 -11.92 5.21 13.64
CA PHE A 12 -13.34 5.46 13.51
C PHE A 12 -13.94 5.64 14.92
N LEU A 13 -14.55 6.79 15.17
CA LEU A 13 -15.18 7.13 16.44
C LEU A 13 -16.68 7.35 16.23
N SER A 14 -17.49 6.63 17.00
CA SER A 14 -18.92 6.90 17.13
C SER A 14 -19.24 7.24 18.59
N SER A 15 -20.28 8.06 18.79
CA SER A 15 -20.76 8.40 20.13
C SER A 15 -21.27 7.17 20.90
N ALA A 16 -21.72 6.13 20.19
CA ALA A 16 -22.21 4.89 20.79
C ALA A 16 -21.08 3.96 21.26
N GLU A 17 -19.99 3.87 20.48
CA GLU A 17 -18.89 2.94 20.76
C GLU A 17 -17.87 3.53 21.72
N GLN A 18 -17.57 4.84 21.61
CA GLN A 18 -16.51 5.51 22.36
C GLN A 18 -16.94 6.91 22.85
N PRO A 19 -17.99 7.02 23.69
CA PRO A 19 -18.63 8.29 24.04
C PRO A 19 -17.67 9.33 24.64
N LEU A 20 -16.86 8.94 25.63
CA LEU A 20 -15.93 9.87 26.29
C LEU A 20 -14.90 10.43 25.31
N ARG A 21 -14.36 9.57 24.45
CA ARG A 21 -13.35 9.96 23.48
C ARG A 21 -13.96 10.83 22.37
N PHE A 22 -15.15 10.45 21.93
CA PHE A 22 -15.93 11.23 20.98
C PHE A 22 -16.21 12.64 21.54
N GLU A 23 -16.68 12.75 22.78
CA GLU A 23 -16.90 14.04 23.47
C GLU A 23 -15.62 14.87 23.59
N GLN A 24 -14.48 14.26 23.94
CA GLN A 24 -13.18 14.94 23.96
C GLN A 24 -12.82 15.53 22.59
N VAL A 25 -13.05 14.77 21.51
CA VAL A 25 -12.78 15.26 20.15
C VAL A 25 -13.73 16.40 19.78
N ILE A 26 -15.02 16.28 20.06
CA ILE A 26 -15.99 17.38 19.85
C ILE A 26 -15.58 18.65 20.62
N HIS A 27 -15.14 18.50 21.87
CA HIS A 27 -14.67 19.60 22.69
C HIS A 27 -13.40 20.24 22.11
N ALA A 28 -12.45 19.44 21.62
CA ALA A 28 -11.24 19.93 20.96
C ALA A 28 -11.55 20.68 19.65
N ILE A 29 -12.54 20.23 18.87
CA ILE A 29 -13.05 20.99 17.72
C ILE A 29 -13.59 22.35 18.19
N GLY A 30 -14.37 22.35 19.28
CA GLY A 30 -14.84 23.56 19.97
C GLY A 30 -13.73 24.56 20.30
N GLN A 31 -12.62 24.08 20.87
CA GLN A 31 -11.50 24.90 21.33
C GLN A 31 -10.52 25.31 20.24
N THR A 32 -10.60 24.72 19.05
CA THR A 32 -9.66 25.00 17.97
C THR A 32 -9.76 26.45 17.48
N THR A 33 -8.62 27.13 17.38
CA THR A 33 -8.54 28.57 17.05
C THR A 33 -8.16 28.83 15.59
N LYS A 34 -7.69 27.83 14.85
CA LYS A 34 -7.38 27.95 13.42
C LYS A 34 -7.91 26.75 12.64
N LEU A 35 -9.12 26.90 12.10
CA LEU A 35 -9.91 25.88 11.44
C LEU A 35 -9.91 26.06 9.92
N LEU A 36 -9.61 25.00 9.17
CA LEU A 36 -9.88 24.89 7.73
C LEU A 36 -11.00 23.88 7.53
N VAL A 37 -11.98 24.22 6.70
CA VAL A 37 -13.09 23.32 6.36
C VAL A 37 -13.02 22.97 4.87
N LEU A 38 -13.16 21.69 4.54
CA LEU A 38 -13.41 21.18 3.19
C LEU A 38 -14.79 20.51 3.19
N CYS A 39 -15.78 21.07 2.51
CA CYS A 39 -17.15 20.56 2.50
C CYS A 39 -17.69 20.32 1.08
N SER A 40 -18.70 19.45 1.00
CA SER A 40 -19.44 19.17 -0.22
C SER A 40 -20.86 19.74 -0.18
N GLU A 41 -21.54 19.67 -1.33
CA GLU A 41 -23.00 19.88 -1.43
C GLU A 41 -23.79 19.00 -0.44
N SER A 42 -23.28 17.82 -0.05
CA SER A 42 -23.97 16.96 0.92
C SER A 42 -24.05 17.60 2.30
N ALA A 43 -23.05 18.40 2.68
CA ALA A 43 -23.02 19.10 3.94
C ALA A 43 -24.07 20.23 4.04
N THR A 44 -24.64 20.64 2.91
CA THR A 44 -25.65 21.71 2.81
C THR A 44 -27.03 21.19 2.39
N ARG A 45 -27.27 19.86 2.41
CA ARG A 45 -28.55 19.25 2.00
C ARG A 45 -29.79 19.81 2.69
N ASP A 46 -29.67 20.26 3.93
CA ASP A 46 -30.79 20.87 4.68
C ASP A 46 -31.31 22.18 4.06
N SER A 47 -30.55 22.78 3.13
CA SER A 47 -30.97 23.96 2.35
C SER A 47 -32.07 23.67 1.32
N LYS A 48 -32.43 22.39 1.11
CA LYS A 48 -33.42 21.92 0.11
C LYS A 48 -33.03 22.25 -1.34
N LEU A 49 -31.77 22.60 -1.61
CA LEU A 49 -31.28 22.75 -2.96
C LEU A 49 -31.21 21.38 -3.65
N ALA A 50 -31.69 21.32 -4.90
CA ALA A 50 -31.58 20.12 -5.73
C ALA A 50 -30.10 19.83 -6.01
N SER A 51 -29.68 18.57 -5.89
CA SER A 51 -28.31 18.15 -6.13
C SER A 51 -27.94 18.27 -7.62
N ILE A 52 -26.65 18.44 -7.93
CA ILE A 52 -26.17 18.37 -9.33
C ILE A 52 -26.41 16.95 -9.93
N GLU A 53 -26.51 15.93 -9.07
CA GLU A 53 -26.84 14.57 -9.46
C GLU A 53 -28.33 14.35 -9.70
N ASP A 54 -29.19 15.31 -9.34
CA ASP A 54 -30.63 15.18 -9.57
C ASP A 54 -30.96 15.19 -11.06
N SER A 55 -31.93 14.35 -11.43
CA SER A 55 -32.42 14.25 -12.80
C SER A 55 -33.29 15.47 -13.15
N VAL A 56 -32.95 16.12 -14.25
CA VAL A 56 -33.72 17.22 -14.86
C VAL A 56 -34.33 16.79 -16.19
N GLU A 57 -35.46 17.40 -16.54
CA GLU A 57 -36.17 17.12 -17.78
C GLU A 57 -35.71 18.07 -18.88
N VAL A 58 -35.10 17.51 -19.93
CA VAL A 58 -34.67 18.25 -21.12
C VAL A 58 -35.54 17.85 -22.30
N ARG A 59 -36.19 18.85 -22.91
CA ARG A 59 -37.06 18.64 -24.08
C ARG A 59 -36.24 18.68 -25.38
N ARG A 60 -36.44 17.67 -26.23
CA ARG A 60 -35.89 17.62 -27.59
C ARG A 60 -37.05 17.44 -28.57
N GLY A 61 -37.60 18.55 -29.05
CA GLY A 61 -38.85 18.52 -29.82
C GLY A 61 -40.01 18.08 -28.94
N THR A 62 -40.69 16.99 -29.30
CA THR A 62 -41.78 16.39 -28.51
C THR A 62 -41.29 15.40 -27.45
N GLU A 63 -40.03 14.96 -27.50
CA GLU A 63 -39.46 13.99 -26.57
C GLU A 63 -38.97 14.68 -25.28
N ILE A 64 -39.33 14.12 -24.12
CA ILE A 64 -38.83 14.54 -22.81
C ILE A 64 -37.80 13.50 -22.37
N ARG A 65 -36.53 13.89 -22.26
CA ARG A 65 -35.46 13.04 -21.73
C ARG A 65 -35.09 13.49 -20.33
N ARG A 66 -34.94 12.52 -19.41
CA ARG A 66 -34.33 12.75 -18.10
C ARG A 66 -32.81 12.61 -18.21
N VAL A 67 -32.09 13.64 -17.80
CA VAL A 67 -30.62 13.69 -17.74
C VAL A 67 -30.23 14.34 -16.42
N THR A 68 -29.08 14.02 -15.84
CA THR A 68 -28.62 14.72 -14.63
C THR A 68 -28.06 16.09 -14.99
N LEU A 69 -28.05 17.02 -14.03
CA LEU A 69 -27.41 18.32 -14.23
C LEU A 69 -25.89 18.16 -14.43
N ALA A 70 -25.28 17.18 -13.78
CA ALA A 70 -23.90 16.75 -14.01
C ALA A 70 -23.66 16.37 -15.48
N GLN A 71 -24.53 15.54 -16.05
CA GLN A 71 -24.41 15.15 -17.47
C GLN A 71 -24.51 16.37 -18.40
N LEU A 72 -25.46 17.29 -18.14
CA LEU A 72 -25.58 18.52 -18.94
C LEU A 72 -24.36 19.43 -18.82
N LEU A 73 -23.79 19.56 -17.61
CA LEU A 73 -22.54 20.29 -17.39
C LEU A 73 -21.41 19.68 -18.22
N SER A 74 -21.22 18.37 -18.17
CA SER A 74 -20.20 17.65 -18.95
C SER A 74 -20.35 17.90 -20.45
N GLU A 75 -21.56 17.78 -20.98
CA GLU A 75 -21.86 17.96 -22.40
C GLU A 75 -21.69 19.42 -22.88
N CYS A 76 -21.74 20.41 -21.98
CA CYS A 76 -21.60 21.83 -22.29
C CYS A 76 -20.26 22.45 -21.85
N LEU A 77 -19.32 21.64 -21.36
CA LEU A 77 -18.00 22.11 -20.90
C LEU A 77 -17.04 22.32 -22.08
N PRO A 78 -16.25 23.42 -22.10
CA PRO A 78 -15.26 23.68 -23.16
C PRO A 78 -14.23 22.56 -23.34
N LYS A 79 -13.94 21.80 -22.27
CA LYS A 79 -13.02 20.66 -22.29
C LYS A 79 -13.52 19.51 -23.18
N HIS A 80 -14.83 19.33 -23.29
CA HIS A 80 -15.46 18.23 -24.04
C HIS A 80 -16.03 18.67 -25.38
N CYS A 81 -16.33 19.96 -25.54
CA CYS A 81 -16.95 20.50 -26.74
C CYS A 81 -16.39 21.88 -27.08
N ALA A 82 -15.91 22.05 -28.32
CA ALA A 82 -15.55 23.37 -28.82
C ALA A 82 -16.75 24.32 -28.73
N PRO A 83 -16.56 25.61 -28.39
CA PRO A 83 -17.65 26.59 -28.27
C PRO A 83 -18.62 26.62 -29.45
N GLU A 84 -18.13 26.40 -30.67
CA GLU A 84 -18.93 26.36 -31.90
C GLU A 84 -19.82 25.11 -32.01
N ALA A 85 -19.40 24.00 -31.40
CA ALA A 85 -20.09 22.72 -31.43
C ALA A 85 -21.11 22.55 -30.29
N ILE A 86 -21.16 23.48 -29.33
CA ILE A 86 -22.09 23.40 -28.19
C ILE A 86 -23.54 23.38 -28.72
N ASP A 87 -24.31 22.40 -28.27
CA ASP A 87 -25.74 22.31 -28.53
C ASP A 87 -26.47 23.41 -27.75
N CYS A 88 -26.98 24.42 -28.45
CA CYS A 88 -27.67 25.56 -27.86
C CYS A 88 -28.85 25.15 -26.99
N ARG A 89 -29.55 24.05 -27.32
CA ARG A 89 -30.70 23.57 -26.54
C ARG A 89 -30.27 22.98 -25.22
N LYS A 90 -29.20 22.19 -25.22
CA LYS A 90 -28.61 21.63 -23.99
C LYS A 90 -28.07 22.74 -23.10
N LEU A 91 -27.36 23.70 -23.68
CA LEU A 91 -26.85 24.86 -22.93
C LEU A 91 -27.99 25.72 -22.37
N ALA A 92 -29.07 25.96 -23.14
CA ALA A 92 -30.24 26.68 -22.65
C ALA A 92 -30.92 25.93 -21.49
N GLY A 93 -31.06 24.61 -21.59
CA GLY A 93 -31.55 23.75 -20.51
C GLY A 93 -30.67 23.84 -19.25
N LEU A 94 -29.36 23.68 -19.41
CA LEU A 94 -28.37 23.84 -18.34
C LEU A 94 -28.50 25.23 -17.66
N ASN A 95 -28.51 26.29 -18.46
CA ASN A 95 -28.65 27.67 -17.99
C ASN A 95 -29.94 27.88 -17.20
N ARG A 96 -31.06 27.35 -17.68
CA ARG A 96 -32.35 27.42 -16.97
C ARG A 96 -32.27 26.76 -15.60
N HIS A 97 -31.79 25.52 -15.54
CA HIS A 97 -31.72 24.78 -14.27
C HIS A 97 -30.73 25.43 -13.29
N MET A 98 -29.59 25.91 -13.79
CA MET A 98 -28.60 26.61 -12.98
C MET A 98 -29.09 27.99 -12.50
N ALA A 99 -29.89 28.70 -13.31
CA ALA A 99 -30.55 29.93 -12.89
C ALA A 99 -31.63 29.69 -11.84
N LEU A 100 -32.46 28.64 -11.99
CA LEU A 100 -33.42 28.22 -10.95
C LEU A 100 -32.70 27.91 -9.64
N ARG A 101 -31.59 27.17 -9.72
CA ARG A 101 -30.77 26.86 -8.55
C ARG A 101 -30.17 28.12 -7.91
N ARG A 102 -29.63 29.06 -8.69
CA ARG A 102 -29.17 30.37 -8.18
C ARG A 102 -30.28 31.12 -7.44
N VAL A 103 -31.47 31.21 -8.05
CA VAL A 103 -32.64 31.88 -7.44
C VAL A 103 -33.00 31.21 -6.12
N GLN A 104 -33.07 29.87 -6.10
CA GLN A 104 -33.36 29.11 -4.90
C GLN A 104 -32.28 29.31 -3.83
N ALA A 105 -30.99 29.27 -4.20
CA ALA A 105 -29.88 29.50 -3.30
C ALA A 105 -29.91 30.90 -2.69
N ARG A 106 -30.29 31.95 -3.45
CA ARG A 106 -30.47 33.31 -2.89
C ARG A 106 -31.63 33.40 -1.89
N ASN A 107 -32.66 32.58 -2.05
CA ASN A 107 -33.86 32.62 -1.21
C ASN A 107 -33.86 31.60 -0.07
N SER A 108 -32.90 30.67 -0.03
CA SER A 108 -32.83 29.63 1.01
C SER A 108 -32.36 30.22 2.33
N ASP A 109 -32.74 29.69 3.48
CA ASP A 109 -32.17 30.14 4.75
C ASP A 109 -30.77 29.54 4.96
N PRO A 110 -29.84 30.22 5.65
CA PRO A 110 -28.58 29.61 6.08
C PRO A 110 -28.87 28.37 6.93
N THR A 111 -28.18 27.26 6.66
CA THR A 111 -28.23 26.08 7.55
C THR A 111 -27.37 26.31 8.80
N ALA A 112 -27.46 25.44 9.82
CA ALA A 112 -26.63 25.60 11.02
C ALA A 112 -25.13 25.53 10.70
N LEU A 113 -24.73 24.78 9.67
CA LEU A 113 -23.34 24.77 9.19
C LEU A 113 -22.91 26.16 8.70
N HIS A 114 -23.76 26.85 7.93
CA HIS A 114 -23.47 28.21 7.47
C HIS A 114 -23.35 29.17 8.65
N GLU A 115 -24.27 29.10 9.61
CA GLU A 115 -24.21 29.93 10.83
C GLU A 115 -22.96 29.65 11.66
N PHE A 116 -22.54 28.38 11.74
CA PHE A 116 -21.30 27.97 12.38
C PHE A 116 -20.08 28.57 11.69
N LEU A 117 -20.00 28.47 10.35
CA LEU A 117 -18.91 29.06 9.57
C LEU A 117 -18.86 30.58 9.72
N ILE A 118 -20.00 31.27 9.68
CA ILE A 118 -20.10 32.73 9.90
C ILE A 118 -19.58 33.09 11.30
N ARG A 119 -20.04 32.37 12.34
CA ARG A 119 -19.62 32.61 13.73
C ARG A 119 -18.12 32.39 13.90
N ARG A 120 -17.58 31.31 13.34
CA ARG A 120 -16.15 30.99 13.39
C ARG A 120 -15.30 31.99 12.60
N SER A 121 -15.81 32.47 11.46
CA SER A 121 -15.17 33.50 10.65
C SER A 121 -15.06 34.83 11.39
N ARG A 122 -16.15 35.28 12.03
CA ARG A 122 -16.19 36.53 12.82
C ARG A 122 -15.29 36.50 14.06
N ARG A 123 -15.05 35.32 14.63
CA ARG A 123 -14.08 35.11 15.73
C ARG A 123 -12.63 34.96 15.26
N ASP A 124 -12.36 35.13 13.96
CA ASP A 124 -11.09 34.82 13.29
C ASP A 124 -10.54 33.41 13.59
N SER A 125 -11.45 32.49 13.90
CA SER A 125 -11.12 31.09 14.15
C SER A 125 -11.19 30.22 12.89
N LEU A 126 -11.97 30.63 11.90
CA LEU A 126 -11.97 30.03 10.57
C LEU A 126 -10.87 30.66 9.71
N VAL A 127 -9.92 29.85 9.26
CA VAL A 127 -8.84 30.23 8.34
C VAL A 127 -9.34 30.25 6.89
N GLY A 128 -10.17 29.27 6.52
CA GLY A 128 -10.74 29.16 5.18
C GLY A 128 -11.86 28.12 5.10
N CYS A 129 -12.67 28.23 4.05
CA CYS A 129 -13.69 27.27 3.67
C CYS A 129 -13.47 26.86 2.21
N LEU A 130 -13.11 25.62 1.96
CA LEU A 130 -13.01 25.03 0.63
C LEU A 130 -14.31 24.28 0.38
N THR A 131 -15.04 24.61 -0.68
CA THR A 131 -16.29 23.90 -0.98
C THR A 131 -16.29 23.35 -2.40
N THR A 132 -16.79 22.13 -2.56
CA THR A 132 -17.15 21.58 -3.87
C THR A 132 -18.61 21.86 -4.22
N SER A 133 -19.37 22.50 -3.33
CA SER A 133 -20.66 23.10 -3.70
C SER A 133 -20.43 24.21 -4.72
N VAL A 134 -21.41 24.43 -5.58
CA VAL A 134 -21.36 25.46 -6.62
C VAL A 134 -22.45 26.50 -6.44
N ASP A 135 -23.36 26.33 -5.49
CA ASP A 135 -24.48 27.27 -5.27
C ASP A 135 -24.07 28.57 -4.59
N GLY A 136 -22.92 28.59 -3.92
CA GLY A 136 -22.36 29.78 -3.27
C GLY A 136 -23.08 30.15 -1.98
N LEU A 137 -23.78 29.21 -1.32
CA LEU A 137 -24.41 29.47 -0.03
C LEU A 137 -23.39 29.80 1.07
N GLU A 138 -22.20 29.19 1.02
CA GLU A 138 -21.11 29.41 1.97
C GLU A 138 -20.57 30.83 1.90
N ALA A 139 -20.61 31.45 0.71
CA ALA A 139 -20.15 32.82 0.49
C ALA A 139 -21.27 33.87 0.65
N ARG A 140 -22.48 33.49 1.09
CA ARG A 140 -23.64 34.38 1.06
C ARG A 140 -23.87 35.14 2.36
N GLY A 141 -23.98 36.47 2.26
CA GLY A 141 -24.51 37.33 3.33
C GLY A 141 -23.51 37.70 4.44
N ASP A 142 -22.27 37.24 4.35
CA ASP A 142 -21.17 37.64 5.22
C ASP A 142 -19.88 37.81 4.40
N GLN A 143 -19.45 39.06 4.22
CA GLN A 143 -18.30 39.40 3.38
C GLN A 143 -17.00 38.75 3.88
N ILE A 144 -16.85 38.59 5.20
CA ILE A 144 -15.62 38.01 5.79
C ILE A 144 -15.54 36.52 5.45
N LEU A 145 -16.67 35.80 5.53
CA LEU A 145 -16.72 34.41 5.12
C LEU A 145 -16.53 34.25 3.60
N GLU A 146 -17.10 35.14 2.80
CA GLU A 146 -16.92 35.15 1.34
C GLU A 146 -15.43 35.28 0.95
N GLU A 147 -14.70 36.21 1.56
CA GLU A 147 -13.25 36.40 1.33
C GLU A 147 -12.41 35.19 1.76
N LYS A 148 -12.94 34.34 2.65
CA LYS A 148 -12.29 33.11 3.14
C LYS A 148 -12.75 31.85 2.41
N THR A 149 -13.67 31.96 1.45
CA THR A 149 -14.27 30.80 0.77
C THR A 149 -13.65 30.60 -0.62
N LEU A 150 -13.24 29.36 -0.92
CA LEU A 150 -12.77 28.95 -2.25
C LEU A 150 -13.73 27.92 -2.86
N MET A 151 -14.32 28.30 -4.00
CA MET A 151 -15.26 27.48 -4.77
C MET A 151 -14.49 26.56 -5.74
N LEU A 152 -14.19 25.33 -5.31
CA LEU A 152 -13.26 24.43 -6.03
C LEU A 152 -13.77 23.98 -7.41
N TYR A 153 -15.10 23.86 -7.57
CA TYR A 153 -15.76 23.50 -8.83
C TYR A 153 -16.36 24.71 -9.57
N GLY A 154 -15.96 25.92 -9.17
CA GLY A 154 -16.47 27.17 -9.72
C GLY A 154 -17.74 27.66 -9.03
N ASP A 155 -18.20 28.85 -9.44
CA ASP A 155 -19.25 29.59 -8.75
C ASP A 155 -20.46 29.78 -9.66
N ASN A 156 -21.61 29.18 -9.30
CA ASN A 156 -22.83 29.32 -10.08
C ASN A 156 -23.41 30.73 -10.02
N ARG A 157 -22.98 31.58 -9.07
CA ARG A 157 -23.34 33.01 -9.02
C ARG A 157 -22.77 33.78 -10.21
N GLU A 158 -21.80 33.22 -10.91
CA GLU A 158 -21.16 33.81 -12.07
C GLU A 158 -21.55 33.11 -13.39
N LEU A 159 -21.56 33.88 -14.47
CA LEU A 159 -21.78 33.41 -15.83
C LEU A 159 -20.56 33.76 -16.69
N ILE A 160 -19.92 32.77 -17.29
CA ILE A 160 -18.84 32.99 -18.24
C ILE A 160 -19.36 32.97 -19.67
N CYS A 161 -18.76 33.78 -20.53
CA CYS A 161 -19.01 33.74 -21.96
C CYS A 161 -18.18 32.61 -22.57
N CYS A 162 -18.73 31.89 -23.54
CA CYS A 162 -18.01 30.82 -24.25
C CYS A 162 -16.83 31.34 -25.08
N ARG A 163 -16.69 32.66 -25.24
CA ARG A 163 -15.57 33.30 -25.91
C ARG A 163 -14.36 33.37 -24.96
N PRO A 164 -13.20 32.79 -25.32
CA PRO A 164 -12.00 32.85 -24.51
C PRO A 164 -11.61 34.29 -24.13
N GLY A 165 -11.19 34.48 -22.87
CA GLY A 165 -10.73 35.78 -22.35
C GLY A 165 -11.84 36.79 -22.03
N CYS A 166 -13.11 36.41 -22.15
CA CYS A 166 -14.22 37.24 -21.66
C CYS A 166 -14.40 37.06 -20.14
N VAL A 167 -14.57 38.17 -19.43
CA VAL A 167 -14.79 38.20 -17.97
C VAL A 167 -16.16 37.66 -17.56
N GLY A 168 -17.15 37.68 -18.45
CA GLY A 168 -18.50 37.21 -18.14
C GLY A 168 -19.36 38.21 -17.35
N LEU A 169 -20.28 37.68 -16.56
CA LEU A 169 -21.17 38.38 -15.63
C LEU A 169 -20.93 37.82 -14.22
N ASP A 170 -20.72 38.70 -13.26
CA ASP A 170 -20.58 38.41 -11.83
C ASP A 170 -21.93 38.53 -11.10
N GLY A 171 -21.96 38.10 -9.84
CA GLY A 171 -23.12 38.00 -8.93
C GLY A 171 -24.38 38.77 -9.35
N ASP A 172 -24.42 40.09 -9.13
CA ASP A 172 -25.61 40.91 -9.39
C ASP A 172 -25.98 40.98 -10.89
N ARG A 173 -24.99 40.99 -11.78
CA ARG A 173 -25.21 41.05 -13.23
C ARG A 173 -25.74 39.72 -13.75
N ALA A 174 -25.29 38.60 -13.19
CA ALA A 174 -25.83 37.28 -13.46
C ALA A 174 -27.26 37.15 -12.90
N ALA A 175 -27.50 37.66 -11.67
CA ALA A 175 -28.82 37.66 -11.05
C ALA A 175 -29.85 38.45 -11.88
N ALA A 176 -29.45 39.60 -12.46
CA ALA A 176 -30.31 40.44 -13.31
C ALA A 176 -30.80 39.74 -14.59
N VAL A 177 -30.14 38.65 -15.02
CA VAL A 177 -30.53 37.91 -16.23
C VAL A 177 -31.16 36.54 -15.93
N ASP A 178 -31.32 36.16 -14.67
CA ASP A 178 -31.87 34.85 -14.30
C ASP A 178 -33.29 34.62 -14.84
N GLU A 179 -34.17 35.63 -14.79
CA GLU A 179 -35.51 35.51 -15.38
C GLU A 179 -35.45 35.23 -16.89
N GLN A 180 -34.48 35.82 -17.59
CA GLN A 180 -34.30 35.61 -19.02
C GLN A 180 -33.78 34.20 -19.30
N LEU A 181 -32.83 33.70 -18.50
CA LEU A 181 -32.33 32.33 -18.60
C LEU A 181 -33.42 31.29 -18.31
N ILE A 182 -34.31 31.58 -17.35
CA ILE A 182 -35.43 30.70 -16.99
C ILE A 182 -36.48 30.67 -18.11
N ARG A 183 -36.85 31.83 -18.66
CA ARG A 183 -37.86 31.94 -19.74
C ARG A 183 -37.32 31.46 -21.10
N GLY A 184 -36.04 31.71 -21.39
CA GLY A 184 -35.39 31.42 -22.67
C GLY A 184 -35.40 29.95 -23.10
N ALA A 185 -35.61 29.03 -22.16
CA ALA A 185 -35.71 27.60 -22.43
C ALA A 185 -37.17 27.06 -22.43
N SER A 186 -38.18 27.94 -22.49
CA SER A 186 -39.57 27.50 -22.68
C SER A 186 -39.82 27.05 -24.12
N ALA A 187 -40.53 25.92 -24.28
CA ALA A 187 -40.84 25.32 -25.58
C ALA A 187 -41.79 26.15 -26.46
N GLU A 188 -42.34 27.23 -25.91
CA GLU A 188 -43.29 28.12 -26.59
C GLU A 188 -42.61 29.16 -27.50
N MET A 189 -41.30 29.31 -27.40
CA MET A 189 -40.51 30.23 -28.24
C MET A 189 -39.95 29.47 -29.46
N GLY A 190 -40.24 29.98 -30.67
CA GLY A 190 -39.94 29.31 -31.95
C GLY A 190 -38.45 29.04 -32.19
N ASP A 191 -38.12 28.30 -33.26
CA ASP A 191 -36.76 27.81 -33.55
C ASP A 191 -35.66 28.89 -33.61
N GLN A 192 -36.01 30.17 -33.81
CA GLN A 192 -35.06 31.29 -33.82
C GLN A 192 -34.70 31.85 -32.43
N GLU A 193 -35.48 31.59 -31.39
CA GLU A 193 -35.26 32.13 -30.03
C GLU A 193 -34.53 31.15 -29.08
N GLN A 194 -34.17 29.95 -29.56
CA GLN A 194 -33.47 28.92 -28.76
C GLN A 194 -31.95 29.07 -28.73
N LEU A 195 -31.39 30.07 -29.40
CA LEU A 195 -30.00 30.47 -29.20
C LEU A 195 -29.94 31.12 -27.81
N GLY A 196 -29.44 30.39 -26.81
CA GLY A 196 -29.39 30.85 -25.40
C GLY A 196 -28.82 32.25 -25.20
N LEU A 197 -28.88 32.77 -23.96
CA LEU A 197 -28.53 34.16 -23.70
C LEU A 197 -27.08 34.49 -24.13
N GLN A 198 -26.93 35.55 -24.94
CA GLN A 198 -25.63 36.00 -25.43
C GLN A 198 -25.00 37.05 -24.50
N CYS A 199 -23.68 37.07 -24.42
CA CYS A 199 -22.91 38.07 -23.69
C CYS A 199 -22.95 39.41 -24.44
N ASP A 200 -23.65 40.40 -23.87
CA ASP A 200 -23.79 41.74 -24.45
C ASP A 200 -22.44 42.43 -24.75
N SER A 201 -21.46 42.28 -23.86
CA SER A 201 -20.13 42.89 -24.03
C SER A 201 -19.43 42.35 -25.28
N CYS A 202 -19.40 41.02 -25.43
CA CYS A 202 -18.80 40.39 -26.61
C CYS A 202 -19.62 40.61 -27.87
N ARG A 203 -20.96 40.65 -27.76
CA ARG A 203 -21.86 40.92 -28.88
C ARG A 203 -21.67 42.33 -29.45
N ARG A 204 -21.53 43.36 -28.61
CA ARG A 204 -21.24 44.73 -29.08
C ARG A 204 -19.88 44.83 -29.76
N LYS A 205 -18.86 44.11 -29.25
CA LYS A 205 -17.52 44.03 -29.84
C LYS A 205 -17.46 43.16 -31.09
N TRP A 206 -18.50 42.37 -31.36
CA TRP A 206 -18.62 41.54 -32.54
C TRP A 206 -18.96 42.39 -33.76
N VAL A 207 -17.99 43.19 -34.21
CA VAL A 207 -18.12 43.97 -35.44
C VAL A 207 -18.04 43.00 -36.61
N LYS A 208 -19.07 43.01 -37.47
CA LYS A 208 -19.29 42.11 -38.62
C LYS A 208 -18.25 42.28 -39.74
N THR A 209 -16.96 42.24 -39.49
CA THR A 209 -16.00 42.05 -40.58
C THR A 209 -16.16 40.63 -41.12
N ALA A 210 -16.16 40.46 -42.44
CA ALA A 210 -16.37 39.16 -43.09
C ALA A 210 -15.34 38.10 -42.64
N VAL A 211 -14.19 38.54 -42.13
CA VAL A 211 -13.14 37.69 -41.57
C VAL A 211 -13.51 37.18 -40.17
N ALA A 212 -14.03 38.04 -39.29
CA ALA A 212 -14.44 37.64 -37.94
C ALA A 212 -15.61 36.64 -37.96
N LYS A 213 -16.55 36.78 -38.90
CA LYS A 213 -17.65 35.83 -39.11
C LYS A 213 -17.20 34.43 -39.56
N ARG A 214 -16.02 34.30 -40.17
CA ARG A 214 -15.47 33.01 -40.59
C ARG A 214 -14.67 32.32 -39.49
N ALA A 215 -14.15 33.08 -38.52
CA ALA A 215 -13.32 32.55 -37.45
C ALA A 215 -14.13 31.96 -36.29
N HIS A 216 -15.25 32.58 -35.92
CA HIS A 216 -16.06 32.17 -34.77
C HIS A 216 -17.55 32.31 -35.06
N GLY A 217 -18.36 31.36 -34.60
CA GLY A 217 -19.82 31.43 -34.70
C GLY A 217 -20.46 32.26 -33.57
N GLU A 218 -21.73 32.67 -33.74
CA GLU A 218 -22.50 33.36 -32.68
C GLU A 218 -22.63 32.53 -31.40
N ARG A 219 -22.45 31.20 -31.49
CA ARG A 219 -22.43 30.28 -30.33
C ARG A 219 -21.29 30.56 -29.36
N THR A 220 -20.18 31.12 -29.83
CA THR A 220 -19.07 31.54 -28.95
C THR A 220 -19.47 32.69 -28.04
N LEU A 221 -20.57 33.40 -28.34
CA LEU A 221 -21.07 34.51 -27.54
C LEU A 221 -22.02 34.07 -26.43
N LEU A 222 -22.39 32.79 -26.35
CA LEU A 222 -23.36 32.29 -25.38
C LEU A 222 -22.78 32.36 -23.96
N LEU A 223 -23.63 32.74 -23.01
CA LEU A 223 -23.34 32.67 -21.59
C LEU A 223 -23.60 31.25 -21.08
N ARG A 224 -22.76 30.81 -20.15
CA ARG A 224 -22.88 29.55 -19.43
C ARG A 224 -22.50 29.75 -17.95
N PRO A 225 -22.90 28.85 -17.04
CA PRO A 225 -22.48 28.93 -15.64
C PRO A 225 -20.95 28.80 -15.53
N ALA A 226 -20.34 29.51 -14.58
CA ALA A 226 -18.91 29.39 -14.28
C ALA A 226 -18.59 28.13 -13.44
N VAL A 227 -19.17 26.99 -13.83
CA VAL A 227 -19.15 25.72 -13.08
C VAL A 227 -18.58 24.59 -13.93
N GLN A 228 -17.94 23.64 -13.25
CA GLN A 228 -17.32 22.44 -13.79
C GLN A 228 -17.55 21.24 -12.85
N LEU A 229 -17.24 20.02 -13.29
CA LEU A 229 -17.44 18.78 -12.50
C LEU A 229 -16.15 18.21 -11.90
N GLU A 230 -15.02 18.77 -12.29
CA GLU A 230 -13.69 18.37 -11.84
C GLU A 230 -12.99 19.61 -11.28
N LEU A 231 -11.95 19.42 -10.47
CA LEU A 231 -11.12 20.53 -10.01
C LEU A 231 -10.57 21.34 -11.20
N SER A 232 -10.58 22.66 -11.10
CA SER A 232 -10.02 23.52 -12.16
C SER A 232 -8.52 23.28 -12.26
N VAL A 233 -7.94 23.59 -13.41
CA VAL A 233 -6.48 23.63 -13.55
C VAL A 233 -5.87 24.54 -12.47
N ASP A 234 -6.56 25.64 -12.13
CA ASP A 234 -6.12 26.56 -11.08
C ASP A 234 -6.18 25.95 -9.66
N ALA A 235 -7.18 25.12 -9.36
CA ALA A 235 -7.28 24.36 -8.11
C ALA A 235 -6.33 23.15 -8.06
N GLN A 236 -5.90 22.62 -9.22
CA GLN A 236 -4.96 21.51 -9.32
C GLN A 236 -3.51 21.96 -9.24
N GLU A 237 -3.16 23.08 -9.86
CA GLU A 237 -1.75 23.51 -10.04
C GLU A 237 -1.53 25.03 -9.95
N GLY A 238 -2.60 25.84 -9.97
CA GLY A 238 -2.51 27.30 -10.05
C GLY A 238 -2.64 28.05 -8.73
N GLN A 239 -3.12 29.29 -8.80
CA GLN A 239 -3.18 30.21 -7.67
C GLN A 239 -4.17 29.74 -6.60
N MET A 240 -5.36 29.28 -6.98
CA MET A 240 -6.34 28.74 -6.04
C MET A 240 -5.77 27.58 -5.20
N ARG A 241 -4.96 26.69 -5.80
CA ARG A 241 -4.25 25.66 -5.01
C ARG A 241 -3.29 26.27 -4.00
N GLN A 242 -2.49 27.24 -4.41
CA GLN A 242 -1.53 27.89 -3.51
C GLN A 242 -2.23 28.61 -2.36
N ASP A 243 -3.39 29.23 -2.63
CA ASP A 243 -4.22 29.86 -1.62
C ASP A 243 -4.77 28.83 -0.62
N ALA A 244 -5.27 27.69 -1.12
CA ALA A 244 -5.74 26.59 -0.26
C ALA A 244 -4.62 26.01 0.61
N LEU A 245 -3.42 25.79 0.05
CA LEU A 245 -2.25 25.32 0.81
C LEU A 245 -1.77 26.37 1.83
N SER A 246 -1.85 27.66 1.49
CA SER A 246 -1.55 28.77 2.40
C SER A 246 -2.56 28.85 3.57
N MET A 247 -3.83 28.52 3.33
CA MET A 247 -4.81 28.34 4.40
C MET A 247 -4.46 27.14 5.28
N ALA A 248 -4.12 25.98 4.68
CA ALA A 248 -3.74 24.78 5.42
C ALA A 248 -2.51 24.99 6.33
N ARG A 249 -1.47 25.67 5.83
CA ARG A 249 -0.26 26.03 6.62
C ARG A 249 -0.52 26.86 7.86
N ARG A 250 -1.64 27.58 7.90
CA ARG A 250 -2.04 28.43 9.03
C ARG A 250 -3.06 27.75 9.94
N SER A 251 -3.43 26.51 9.64
CA SER A 251 -4.52 25.78 10.29
C SER A 251 -4.00 24.74 11.27
N GLN A 252 -4.68 24.62 12.40
CA GLN A 252 -4.48 23.58 13.40
C GLN A 252 -5.35 22.35 13.13
N LEU A 253 -6.49 22.56 12.45
CA LEU A 253 -7.44 21.50 12.16
C LEU A 253 -7.97 21.65 10.73
N LEU A 254 -7.97 20.55 9.99
CA LEU A 254 -8.72 20.38 8.75
C LEU A 254 -9.93 19.49 9.01
N LEU A 255 -11.14 20.02 8.83
CA LEU A 255 -12.38 19.27 8.84
C LEU A 255 -12.83 18.96 7.41
N ILE A 256 -12.92 17.68 7.06
CA ILE A 256 -13.48 17.21 5.80
C ILE A 256 -14.91 16.77 6.04
N LEU A 257 -15.89 17.61 5.69
CA LEU A 257 -17.31 17.44 6.00
C LEU A 257 -18.08 16.85 4.83
N GLU A 258 -18.54 15.61 4.97
CA GLU A 258 -19.41 14.90 4.02
C GLU A 258 -18.90 14.97 2.57
N GLN A 259 -17.58 15.09 2.38
CA GLN A 259 -16.93 15.17 1.08
C GLN A 259 -16.50 13.76 0.64
N PRO A 260 -17.10 13.20 -0.42
CA PRO A 260 -16.58 11.96 -0.97
C PRO A 260 -15.23 12.20 -1.63
N LEU A 261 -14.17 11.60 -1.09
CA LEU A 261 -12.82 11.61 -1.68
C LEU A 261 -12.66 10.51 -2.73
N LYS A 262 -13.59 10.46 -3.69
CA LYS A 262 -13.60 9.48 -4.80
C LYS A 262 -12.82 9.98 -6.00
N GLU A 263 -12.90 11.28 -6.29
CA GLU A 263 -12.15 11.91 -7.38
C GLU A 263 -10.67 12.00 -7.00
N ARG A 264 -9.78 11.51 -7.88
CA ARG A 264 -8.34 11.46 -7.61
C ARG A 264 -7.75 12.84 -7.36
N THR A 265 -8.06 13.83 -8.21
CA THR A 265 -7.55 15.20 -8.09
C THR A 265 -7.97 15.86 -6.78
N LEU A 266 -9.21 15.64 -6.32
CA LEU A 266 -9.68 16.12 -5.02
C LEU A 266 -9.01 15.38 -3.86
N SER A 267 -8.80 14.07 -3.99
CA SER A 267 -8.03 13.29 -3.00
C SER A 267 -6.58 13.79 -2.91
N ASP A 268 -5.94 14.10 -4.04
CA ASP A 268 -4.57 14.62 -4.12
C ASP A 268 -4.48 16.04 -3.50
N LEU A 269 -5.51 16.87 -3.68
CA LEU A 269 -5.61 18.16 -2.99
C LEU A 269 -5.81 17.97 -1.48
N ALA A 270 -6.76 17.12 -1.06
CA ALA A 270 -7.01 16.84 0.35
C ALA A 270 -5.76 16.28 1.07
N GLN A 271 -5.00 15.41 0.41
CA GLN A 271 -3.73 14.92 0.91
C GLN A 271 -2.70 16.05 1.08
N ALA A 272 -2.55 16.92 0.08
CA ALA A 272 -1.61 18.04 0.17
C ALA A 272 -2.02 19.04 1.28
N LEU A 273 -3.31 19.27 1.49
CA LEU A 273 -3.80 20.09 2.60
C LEU A 273 -3.49 19.44 3.95
N ALA A 274 -3.71 18.12 4.07
CA ALA A 274 -3.40 17.35 5.26
C ALA A 274 -1.89 17.40 5.59
N ASP A 275 -1.03 17.21 4.59
CA ASP A 275 0.43 17.27 4.74
C ASP A 275 0.88 18.64 5.30
N GLU A 276 0.26 19.74 4.85
CA GLU A 276 0.57 21.09 5.35
C GLU A 276 0.05 21.32 6.77
N VAL A 277 -1.12 20.77 7.14
CA VAL A 277 -1.66 20.83 8.51
C VAL A 277 -0.82 20.00 9.47
N HIS A 278 -0.42 18.79 9.09
CA HIS A 278 0.44 17.91 9.89
C HIS A 278 1.83 18.49 10.12
N GLN A 279 2.38 19.24 9.16
CA GLN A 279 3.65 19.97 9.35
C GLN A 279 3.58 21.01 10.49
N GLN A 280 2.37 21.48 10.84
CA GLN A 280 2.13 22.37 11.97
C GLN A 280 1.69 21.64 13.24
N SER A 281 1.84 20.30 13.28
CA SER A 281 1.31 19.44 14.36
C SER A 281 -0.22 19.53 14.54
N GLY A 282 -0.93 19.93 13.48
CA GLY A 282 -2.39 19.92 13.46
C GLY A 282 -2.98 18.53 13.23
N ALA A 283 -4.31 18.46 13.13
CA ALA A 283 -5.04 17.22 12.87
C ALA A 283 -6.01 17.35 11.68
N VAL A 284 -6.35 16.20 11.10
CA VAL A 284 -7.25 16.06 9.95
C VAL A 284 -8.37 15.10 10.33
N LEU A 285 -9.59 15.60 10.34
CA LEU A 285 -10.79 14.86 10.74
C LEU A 285 -11.73 14.70 9.55
N TYR A 286 -12.15 13.47 9.30
CA TYR A 286 -13.21 13.17 8.34
C TYR A 286 -14.54 12.99 9.04
N ILE A 287 -15.54 13.75 8.61
CA ILE A 287 -16.84 13.79 9.27
C ILE A 287 -17.88 13.36 8.25
N SER A 288 -18.37 12.14 8.41
CA SER A 288 -19.39 11.57 7.55
C SER A 288 -19.93 10.29 8.16
N ARG A 289 -21.23 10.06 7.96
CA ARG A 289 -21.87 8.76 8.21
C ARG A 289 -21.40 7.69 7.23
N GLU A 290 -20.95 8.09 6.04
CA GLU A 290 -20.34 7.16 5.10
C GLU A 290 -18.87 6.92 5.47
N ARG A 291 -18.51 5.65 5.68
CA ARG A 291 -17.12 5.26 5.88
C ARG A 291 -16.28 5.59 4.65
N LEU A 292 -15.10 6.19 4.87
CA LEU A 292 -14.10 6.36 3.81
C LEU A 292 -13.80 5.01 3.20
N ARG A 293 -13.96 4.88 1.88
CA ARG A 293 -13.69 3.63 1.15
C ARG A 293 -12.32 3.62 0.49
N THR A 294 -11.71 4.79 0.28
CA THR A 294 -10.45 4.94 -0.44
C THR A 294 -9.27 4.72 0.50
N ARG A 295 -8.48 3.67 0.23
CA ARG A 295 -7.30 3.33 1.04
C ARG A 295 -6.24 4.43 1.07
N GLY A 296 -6.12 5.22 0.00
CA GLY A 296 -5.20 6.35 -0.06
C GLY A 296 -5.52 7.43 0.99
N ALA A 297 -6.81 7.64 1.26
CA ALA A 297 -7.27 8.66 2.21
C ALA A 297 -6.90 8.33 3.67
N TYR A 298 -6.70 7.05 3.99
CA TYR A 298 -6.32 6.62 5.34
C TYR A 298 -4.91 7.07 5.76
N ASN A 299 -4.05 7.46 4.83
CA ASN A 299 -2.67 7.80 5.16
C ASN A 299 -2.52 9.20 5.77
N TYR A 300 -3.53 10.07 5.60
CA TYR A 300 -3.45 11.49 5.96
C TYR A 300 -4.68 12.00 6.73
N ILE A 301 -5.60 11.10 7.11
CA ILE A 301 -6.75 11.41 7.96
C ILE A 301 -6.49 10.75 9.31
N ASP A 302 -6.53 11.54 10.39
CA ASP A 302 -6.20 11.05 11.73
C ASP A 302 -7.40 10.35 12.38
N LEU A 303 -8.59 10.96 12.24
CA LEU A 303 -9.83 10.47 12.85
C LEU A 303 -10.99 10.53 11.85
N GLN A 304 -11.88 9.55 11.90
CA GLN A 304 -13.18 9.59 11.25
C GLN A 304 -14.29 9.63 12.31
N LEU A 305 -15.20 10.60 12.23
CA LEU A 305 -16.36 10.71 13.11
C LEU A 305 -17.65 10.31 12.39
N ASP A 306 -18.43 9.42 13.01
CA ASP A 306 -19.73 8.94 12.51
C ASP A 306 -20.87 9.93 12.82
N LEU A 307 -20.89 11.03 12.06
CA LEU A 307 -21.88 12.10 12.22
C LEU A 307 -22.01 12.91 10.93
N ASN A 308 -23.14 13.58 10.74
CA ASN A 308 -23.33 14.55 9.66
C ASN A 308 -22.96 15.98 10.12
N SER A 309 -22.88 16.92 9.18
CA SER A 309 -22.47 18.30 9.47
C SER A 309 -23.38 19.00 10.49
N GLN A 310 -24.69 18.74 10.47
CA GLN A 310 -25.67 19.35 11.37
C GLN A 310 -25.51 18.84 12.81
N GLU A 311 -25.29 17.53 12.98
CA GLU A 311 -25.01 16.90 14.27
C GLU A 311 -23.69 17.43 14.85
N LEU A 312 -22.64 17.56 14.03
CA LEU A 312 -21.37 18.15 14.43
C LEU A 312 -21.59 19.52 15.06
N VAL A 313 -22.27 20.41 14.32
CA VAL A 313 -22.47 21.80 14.71
C VAL A 313 -23.25 21.87 16.01
N ASN A 314 -24.30 21.07 16.16
CA ASN A 314 -25.09 21.03 17.39
C ASN A 314 -24.24 20.61 18.60
N LEU A 315 -23.43 19.57 18.44
CA LEU A 315 -22.55 19.06 19.50
C LEU A 315 -21.43 20.05 19.86
N VAL A 316 -20.80 20.66 18.86
CA VAL A 316 -19.75 21.67 19.07
C VAL A 316 -20.33 22.92 19.74
N ASN A 317 -21.53 23.37 19.33
CA ASN A 317 -22.20 24.50 19.96
C ASN A 317 -22.52 24.20 21.43
N ALA A 318 -23.05 23.02 21.73
CA ALA A 318 -23.33 22.60 23.10
C ALA A 318 -22.04 22.56 23.95
N ALA A 319 -20.94 22.07 23.38
CA ALA A 319 -19.63 22.06 24.04
C ALA A 319 -19.10 23.48 24.31
N GLU A 320 -19.23 24.40 23.35
CA GLU A 320 -18.87 25.82 23.53
C GLU A 320 -19.71 26.50 24.61
N GLU A 321 -21.02 26.25 24.65
CA GLU A 321 -21.93 26.83 25.66
C GLU A 321 -21.60 26.36 27.08
N MET A 322 -21.21 25.08 27.24
CA MET A 322 -20.75 24.55 28.52
C MET A 322 -19.42 25.18 28.99
N GLN A 323 -18.53 25.55 28.08
CA GLN A 323 -17.28 26.26 28.40
C GLN A 323 -17.49 27.76 28.64
N GLY A 324 -18.56 28.35 28.10
CA GLY A 324 -18.86 29.78 28.16
C GLY A 324 -19.24 30.31 29.53
N GLN A 325 -19.37 29.46 30.56
CA GLN A 325 -19.39 29.93 31.93
C GLN A 325 -17.96 30.36 32.31
N PRO A 326 -17.73 31.65 32.63
CA PRO A 326 -16.41 32.12 33.03
C PRO A 326 -16.00 31.39 34.30
N GLN A 327 -15.19 30.34 34.17
CA GLN A 327 -14.43 29.84 35.29
C GLN A 327 -13.45 30.96 35.65
N ASP A 328 -13.54 31.45 36.89
CA ASP A 328 -12.61 32.45 37.42
C ASP A 328 -11.18 32.05 37.02
N PRO A 329 -10.36 32.98 36.49
CA PRO A 329 -9.01 32.71 36.01
C PRO A 329 -8.08 32.42 37.20
N ALA A 330 -8.25 31.27 37.82
CA ALA A 330 -7.48 30.79 38.94
C ALA A 330 -6.30 29.95 38.41
N GLY A 331 -5.30 30.62 37.84
CA GLY A 331 -4.02 30.00 37.52
C GLY A 331 -3.33 30.60 36.28
N PRO A 332 -2.24 31.36 36.43
CA PRO A 332 -1.56 32.01 35.31
C PRO A 332 -0.71 31.10 34.39
N ASP A 333 -0.64 29.78 34.59
CA ASP A 333 0.39 28.94 33.94
C ASP A 333 -0.10 27.70 33.18
N MET A 334 -1.41 27.54 32.89
CA MET A 334 -1.91 26.34 32.20
C MET A 334 -2.51 26.58 30.80
N PHE A 335 -1.95 27.57 30.07
CA PHE A 335 -2.15 27.64 28.63
C PHE A 335 -1.27 26.56 27.99
N CYS A 336 -1.81 25.35 27.83
CA CYS A 336 -1.22 24.39 26.90
C CYS A 336 -1.15 25.09 25.54
N ASP A 337 0.04 25.09 24.94
CA ASP A 337 0.27 25.73 23.65
C ASP A 337 -0.76 25.15 22.67
N ALA A 338 -1.45 25.97 21.87
CA ALA A 338 -2.56 25.48 21.04
C ALA A 338 -2.13 24.40 20.03
N ALA A 339 -0.82 24.29 19.76
CA ALA A 339 -0.19 23.23 18.99
C ALA A 339 -0.17 21.86 19.71
N ASP A 340 -0.17 21.84 21.05
CA ASP A 340 -0.14 20.63 21.85
C ASP A 340 -1.53 19.99 22.01
N LEU A 341 -2.62 20.75 21.82
CA LEU A 341 -4.00 20.25 21.98
C LEU A 341 -4.25 19.00 21.11
N TRP A 342 -3.99 19.10 19.81
CA TRP A 342 -4.25 17.99 18.89
C TRP A 342 -3.22 16.87 19.03
N LEU A 343 -1.98 17.18 19.38
CA LEU A 343 -0.99 16.15 19.72
C LEU A 343 -1.43 15.35 20.95
N GLU A 344 -1.93 15.99 21.99
CA GLU A 344 -2.43 15.32 23.20
C GLU A 344 -3.68 14.50 22.90
N ILE A 345 -4.65 15.08 22.18
CA ILE A 345 -5.83 14.34 21.74
C ILE A 345 -5.35 13.11 20.98
N LEU A 346 -4.58 13.24 19.91
CA LEU A 346 -4.15 12.09 19.09
C LEU A 346 -3.26 11.07 19.83
N ARG A 347 -2.44 11.51 20.81
CA ARG A 347 -1.54 10.62 21.59
C ARG A 347 -2.19 9.93 22.79
N ASN A 348 -3.31 10.45 23.30
CA ASN A 348 -4.06 9.82 24.40
C ASN A 348 -4.74 8.54 23.87
N GLU A 349 -3.94 7.49 23.69
CA GLU A 349 -4.38 6.12 23.44
C GLU A 349 -5.10 5.60 24.69
N VAL A 350 -6.44 5.64 24.68
CA VAL A 350 -7.24 4.78 25.55
C VAL A 350 -7.03 3.34 25.05
N PRO A 351 -6.84 2.35 25.94
CA PRO A 351 -6.76 0.94 25.54
C PRO A 351 -7.95 0.62 24.65
N ILE A 352 -7.73 -0.03 23.51
CA ILE A 352 -8.79 -0.51 22.62
C ILE A 352 -9.75 -1.33 23.49
N MET A 353 -10.87 -0.72 23.90
CA MET A 353 -11.83 -1.39 24.78
C MET A 353 -12.41 -2.54 23.97
N GLN A 354 -12.22 -3.74 24.54
CA GLN A 354 -12.82 -4.98 24.12
C GLN A 354 -14.33 -4.80 23.97
N SER A 355 -14.81 -4.61 22.76
CA SER A 355 -16.20 -4.86 22.36
C SER A 355 -16.35 -4.43 20.91
N LEU A 356 -16.48 -5.41 20.01
CA LEU A 356 -17.71 -5.55 19.24
C LEU A 356 -17.72 -6.96 18.65
N GLU A 357 -18.67 -7.76 19.12
CA GLU A 357 -19.30 -8.78 18.29
C GLU A 357 -19.51 -8.19 16.89
N ALA A 358 -19.14 -8.96 15.86
CA ALA A 358 -19.19 -8.55 14.46
C ALA A 358 -20.38 -7.62 14.19
N ILE A 359 -20.10 -6.33 13.96
CA ILE A 359 -21.09 -5.35 13.53
C ILE A 359 -21.82 -5.97 12.36
N HIS A 360 -23.12 -6.23 12.52
CA HIS A 360 -24.00 -6.74 11.48
C HIS A 360 -24.17 -5.65 10.41
N ILE A 361 -23.16 -5.48 9.55
CA ILE A 361 -23.29 -4.69 8.34
C ILE A 361 -24.25 -5.48 7.44
N GLN A 362 -25.47 -4.97 7.26
CA GLN A 362 -26.44 -5.58 6.34
C GLN A 362 -25.90 -5.48 4.91
N GLY A 363 -25.36 -6.58 4.39
CA GLY A 363 -24.83 -6.70 3.02
C GLY A 363 -23.64 -7.66 2.92
N GLN A 364 -23.35 -8.16 1.72
CA GLN A 364 -22.14 -8.94 1.47
C GLN A 364 -20.93 -8.00 1.36
N TYR A 365 -19.83 -8.33 2.02
CA TYR A 365 -18.57 -7.57 1.96
C TYR A 365 -17.37 -8.52 1.91
N CYS A 366 -16.27 -8.05 1.32
CA CYS A 366 -15.02 -8.80 1.33
C CYS A 366 -14.50 -8.93 2.76
N HIS A 367 -14.35 -10.17 3.23
CA HIS A 367 -13.83 -10.53 4.53
C HIS A 367 -12.42 -9.99 4.80
N PHE A 368 -11.64 -9.68 3.75
CA PHE A 368 -10.25 -9.21 3.89
C PHE A 368 -10.07 -7.69 3.76
N CYS A 369 -10.93 -7.00 3.02
CA CYS A 369 -10.74 -5.57 2.76
C CYS A 369 -12.00 -4.72 2.94
N ASN A 370 -13.11 -5.34 3.37
CA ASN A 370 -14.42 -4.71 3.49
C ASN A 370 -14.96 -4.07 2.19
N CYS A 371 -14.42 -4.45 1.02
CA CYS A 371 -15.02 -4.07 -0.26
C CYS A 371 -16.48 -4.55 -0.30
N SER A 372 -17.42 -3.65 -0.59
CA SER A 372 -18.86 -3.92 -0.62
C SER A 372 -19.44 -3.89 -2.04
N ILE A 373 -18.59 -3.89 -3.06
CA ILE A 373 -19.02 -3.86 -4.46
C ILE A 373 -19.41 -5.28 -4.86
N SER A 374 -20.71 -5.57 -4.84
CA SER A 374 -21.28 -6.91 -5.04
C SER A 374 -20.77 -7.65 -6.28
N GLU A 375 -20.51 -6.94 -7.37
CA GLU A 375 -20.03 -7.50 -8.64
C GLU A 375 -18.65 -8.16 -8.52
N TYR A 376 -17.79 -7.62 -7.65
CA TYR A 376 -16.46 -8.15 -7.37
C TYR A 376 -16.43 -9.10 -6.19
N LEU A 377 -17.57 -9.40 -5.56
CA LEU A 377 -17.59 -10.35 -4.45
C LEU A 377 -17.77 -11.79 -4.94
N ILE A 378 -16.96 -12.68 -4.37
CA ILE A 378 -17.04 -14.12 -4.53
C ILE A 378 -17.23 -14.78 -3.17
N GLY A 379 -18.27 -15.59 -3.02
CA GLY A 379 -18.52 -16.37 -1.81
C GLY A 379 -17.74 -17.66 -1.81
N CYS A 380 -17.21 -18.06 -0.66
CA CYS A 380 -16.66 -19.40 -0.46
C CYS A 380 -17.78 -20.45 -0.53
N GLN A 381 -17.54 -21.61 -1.15
CA GLN A 381 -18.54 -22.69 -1.15
C GLN A 381 -18.74 -23.35 0.22
N ASN A 382 -17.73 -23.28 1.10
CA ASN A 382 -17.71 -24.04 2.35
C ASN A 382 -18.03 -23.18 3.59
N CYS A 383 -18.00 -21.85 3.48
CA CYS A 383 -18.32 -20.94 4.57
C CYS A 383 -19.00 -19.67 4.03
N ASP A 384 -19.59 -18.87 4.91
CA ASP A 384 -20.31 -17.64 4.51
C ASP A 384 -19.39 -16.45 4.18
N ALA A 385 -18.07 -16.65 4.15
CA ALA A 385 -17.12 -15.59 3.86
C ALA A 385 -17.12 -15.22 2.37
N THR A 386 -17.30 -13.94 2.07
CA THR A 386 -17.14 -13.34 0.75
C THR A 386 -15.79 -12.64 0.60
N TYR A 387 -15.23 -12.59 -0.61
CA TYR A 387 -13.94 -11.95 -0.89
C TYR A 387 -14.06 -11.07 -2.13
N CYS A 388 -13.35 -9.95 -2.22
CA CYS A 388 -13.25 -9.23 -3.48
C CYS A 388 -12.26 -9.96 -4.39
N HIS A 389 -12.64 -10.16 -5.64
CA HIS A 389 -11.86 -10.90 -6.61
C HIS A 389 -11.61 -10.11 -7.89
N ARG A 390 -10.56 -10.51 -8.61
CA ARG A 390 -10.28 -10.14 -10.00
C ARG A 390 -9.87 -11.36 -10.79
N ARG A 391 -9.96 -11.24 -12.12
CA ARG A 391 -9.35 -12.12 -13.11
C ARG A 391 -8.68 -11.21 -14.14
N PHE A 392 -7.59 -11.66 -14.77
CA PHE A 392 -7.11 -10.99 -15.99
C PHE A 392 -8.20 -11.09 -17.07
N SER A 393 -8.42 -10.03 -17.84
CA SER A 393 -9.33 -10.10 -18.99
C SER A 393 -8.69 -10.98 -20.05
N TYR A 394 -9.44 -12.00 -20.46
CA TYR A 394 -9.11 -12.86 -21.59
C TYR A 394 -10.23 -12.71 -22.59
N ASP A 395 -9.90 -12.84 -23.87
CA ASP A 395 -10.94 -13.05 -24.87
C ASP A 395 -11.61 -14.40 -24.57
N GLU A 396 -12.84 -14.37 -24.05
CA GLU A 396 -13.65 -15.57 -23.81
C GLU A 396 -14.50 -15.93 -25.05
N SER A 397 -14.31 -15.24 -26.19
CA SER A 397 -14.99 -15.57 -27.44
C SER A 397 -14.56 -16.95 -27.97
N PRO A 398 -15.41 -17.61 -28.77
CA PRO A 398 -15.06 -18.87 -29.43
C PRO A 398 -13.82 -18.76 -30.33
N ASP A 399 -13.50 -17.54 -30.76
CA ASP A 399 -12.45 -17.21 -31.72
C ASP A 399 -11.14 -16.76 -31.05
N ALA A 400 -11.05 -16.83 -29.72
CA ALA A 400 -9.88 -16.40 -28.96
C ALA A 400 -8.60 -17.09 -29.44
N VAL A 401 -7.56 -16.30 -29.71
CA VAL A 401 -6.28 -16.80 -30.19
C VAL A 401 -5.56 -17.52 -29.05
N PHE A 402 -5.35 -18.82 -29.25
CA PHE A 402 -4.52 -19.65 -28.36
C PHE A 402 -3.05 -19.50 -28.77
N ASP A 403 -2.16 -19.43 -27.78
CA ASP A 403 -0.73 -19.56 -28.03
C ASP A 403 -0.36 -21.01 -28.45
N ASP A 404 0.91 -21.22 -28.80
CA ASP A 404 1.45 -22.53 -29.21
C ASP A 404 1.30 -23.64 -28.15
N LYS A 405 0.89 -23.29 -26.92
CA LYS A 405 0.65 -24.22 -25.81
C LYS A 405 -0.85 -24.46 -25.56
N GLY A 406 -1.73 -23.88 -26.37
CA GLY A 406 -3.18 -23.99 -26.20
C GLY A 406 -3.71 -23.15 -25.03
N THR A 407 -2.98 -22.11 -24.61
CA THR A 407 -3.41 -21.16 -23.58
C THR A 407 -3.86 -19.83 -24.20
N ILE A 408 -4.95 -19.26 -23.68
CA ILE A 408 -5.47 -17.96 -24.15
C ILE A 408 -4.54 -16.87 -23.63
N LEU A 409 -4.05 -16.00 -24.53
CA LEU A 409 -3.20 -14.87 -24.14
C LEU A 409 -4.03 -13.83 -23.35
N PRO A 410 -3.53 -13.31 -22.21
CA PRO A 410 -4.23 -12.27 -21.47
C PRO A 410 -4.24 -10.97 -22.28
N GLN A 411 -5.39 -10.31 -22.37
CA GLN A 411 -5.50 -8.98 -23.01
C GLN A 411 -4.84 -7.89 -22.17
N ASP A 412 -4.72 -8.10 -20.85
CA ASP A 412 -4.27 -7.09 -19.88
C ASP A 412 -2.82 -7.26 -19.38
N LEU A 413 -1.93 -7.92 -20.12
CA LEU A 413 -0.53 -8.00 -19.67
C LEU A 413 0.09 -6.60 -19.66
N PRO A 414 0.66 -6.15 -18.53
CA PRO A 414 1.40 -4.89 -18.48
C PRO A 414 2.74 -5.12 -19.20
N GLY A 415 2.76 -4.82 -20.50
CA GLY A 415 3.95 -4.90 -21.35
C GLY A 415 3.86 -3.87 -22.47
N ASP A 416 4.60 -2.78 -22.29
CA ASP A 416 5.09 -1.78 -23.25
C ASP A 416 4.32 -1.62 -24.57
N ASP A 417 3.62 -0.49 -24.71
CA ASP A 417 3.38 0.25 -25.97
C ASP A 417 3.12 -0.57 -27.24
N VAL A 418 2.27 -1.60 -27.16
CA VAL A 418 1.76 -2.27 -28.38
C VAL A 418 0.71 -1.37 -29.02
N ILE A 419 1.22 -0.46 -29.85
CA ILE A 419 0.62 0.13 -31.06
C ILE A 419 -0.91 0.04 -31.10
N ALA A 420 -1.56 1.18 -30.83
CA ALA A 420 -2.94 1.43 -31.18
C ALA A 420 -3.18 1.16 -32.68
N MET A 421 -3.59 -0.06 -33.02
CA MET A 421 -4.20 -0.34 -34.31
C MET A 421 -5.65 0.11 -34.28
N THR A 422 -5.92 1.02 -35.19
CA THR A 422 -7.14 1.76 -35.43
C THR A 422 -8.21 0.86 -36.05
N ASP A 423 -9.14 0.35 -35.25
CA ASP A 423 -10.46 -0.06 -35.74
C ASP A 423 -11.52 0.77 -35.01
N PHE A 424 -12.23 1.59 -35.80
CA PHE A 424 -12.97 2.78 -35.35
C PHE A 424 -14.43 2.50 -34.95
N ASP A 425 -14.87 1.23 -34.91
CA ASP A 425 -16.29 0.85 -34.75
C ASP A 425 -16.59 -0.11 -33.57
N ALA A 426 -15.62 -0.43 -32.72
CA ALA A 426 -15.91 -1.20 -31.50
C ALA A 426 -16.54 -0.27 -30.44
N THR A 427 -17.81 -0.51 -30.09
CA THR A 427 -18.44 0.07 -28.90
C THR A 427 -17.51 -0.16 -27.69
N PRO A 428 -17.10 0.89 -26.96
CA PRO A 428 -16.16 0.74 -25.86
C PRO A 428 -16.78 -0.20 -24.83
N ALA A 429 -16.22 -1.41 -24.70
CA ALA A 429 -16.50 -2.28 -23.58
C ALA A 429 -16.29 -1.45 -22.31
N ALA A 430 -17.30 -1.45 -21.43
CA ALA A 430 -17.29 -0.64 -20.21
C ALA A 430 -15.94 -0.83 -19.50
N LYS A 431 -15.17 0.25 -19.43
CA LYS A 431 -13.83 0.24 -18.87
C LYS A 431 -13.95 -0.18 -17.42
N ASP A 432 -13.30 -1.29 -17.10
CA ASP A 432 -13.49 -1.94 -15.83
C ASP A 432 -12.62 -1.25 -14.75
N ASP A 433 -13.23 -0.33 -13.99
CA ASP A 433 -12.49 0.64 -13.17
C ASP A 433 -11.86 0.07 -11.87
N PHE A 434 -12.12 -1.18 -11.48
CA PHE A 434 -11.58 -1.74 -10.24
C PHE A 434 -10.12 -2.22 -10.43
N PRO A 435 -9.08 -1.56 -9.87
CA PRO A 435 -7.69 -1.89 -10.22
C PRO A 435 -7.32 -3.34 -9.87
N MET A 436 -6.59 -4.02 -10.74
CA MET A 436 -6.22 -5.43 -10.53
C MET A 436 -5.50 -5.66 -9.19
N GLU A 437 -4.66 -4.70 -8.80
CA GLU A 437 -3.89 -4.74 -7.55
C GLU A 437 -4.76 -4.57 -6.29
N GLU A 438 -6.02 -4.17 -6.43
CA GLU A 438 -6.94 -3.94 -5.32
C GLU A 438 -7.72 -5.18 -4.88
N ALA A 439 -7.80 -6.21 -5.74
CA ALA A 439 -8.47 -7.46 -5.39
C ALA A 439 -7.73 -8.23 -4.29
N CYS A 440 -8.50 -8.81 -3.37
CA CYS A 440 -7.98 -9.70 -2.33
C CYS A 440 -7.68 -11.09 -2.88
N VAL A 441 -8.37 -11.50 -3.94
CA VAL A 441 -8.18 -12.80 -4.59
C VAL A 441 -8.04 -12.60 -6.10
N ILE A 442 -7.02 -13.21 -6.71
CA ILE A 442 -6.94 -13.34 -8.17
C ILE A 442 -7.17 -14.80 -8.51
N LEU A 443 -8.28 -15.07 -9.20
CA LEU A 443 -8.73 -16.44 -9.44
C LEU A 443 -7.79 -17.19 -10.41
N ASP A 444 -7.48 -18.45 -10.09
CA ASP A 444 -6.74 -19.39 -10.94
C ASP A 444 -5.37 -18.87 -11.40
N TYR A 445 -4.80 -17.95 -10.62
CA TYR A 445 -3.49 -17.36 -10.88
C TYR A 445 -2.40 -18.44 -10.99
N TYR A 446 -2.49 -19.49 -10.17
CA TYR A 446 -1.54 -20.60 -10.09
C TYR A 446 -2.08 -21.92 -10.67
N SER A 447 -3.03 -21.87 -11.61
CA SER A 447 -3.55 -23.11 -12.21
C SER A 447 -2.42 -23.94 -12.86
N PRO A 448 -2.19 -25.20 -12.43
CA PRO A 448 -0.99 -25.97 -12.78
C PRO A 448 -0.95 -26.41 -14.25
N ASP A 449 -2.07 -26.47 -14.93
CA ASP A 449 -2.19 -26.86 -16.34
C ASP A 449 -2.24 -25.65 -17.30
N GLY A 450 -2.13 -24.42 -16.76
CA GLY A 450 -2.31 -23.18 -17.50
C GLY A 450 -3.75 -22.95 -17.98
N ARG A 451 -4.65 -23.93 -17.82
CA ARG A 451 -6.06 -23.81 -18.19
C ARG A 451 -6.78 -23.11 -17.05
N ARG A 452 -7.52 -22.05 -17.40
CA ARG A 452 -8.32 -21.29 -16.45
C ARG A 452 -9.80 -21.47 -16.80
N PRO A 453 -10.64 -21.99 -15.88
CA PRO A 453 -12.06 -22.21 -16.14
C PRO A 453 -12.78 -20.90 -16.46
N ARG A 454 -14.01 -20.94 -17.01
CA ARG A 454 -14.82 -19.72 -17.21
C ARG A 454 -15.05 -19.01 -15.87
N LEU A 455 -15.19 -17.68 -15.86
CA LEU A 455 -15.32 -16.93 -14.60
C LEU A 455 -16.51 -17.42 -13.76
N SER A 456 -17.61 -17.77 -14.42
CA SER A 456 -18.79 -18.35 -13.77
C SER A 456 -18.50 -19.69 -13.09
N ASP A 457 -17.64 -20.52 -13.67
CA ASP A 457 -17.22 -21.81 -13.09
C ASP A 457 -16.21 -21.63 -11.96
N ALA A 458 -15.26 -20.69 -12.11
CA ALA A 458 -14.33 -20.30 -11.06
C ALA A 458 -15.09 -19.73 -9.84
N LYS A 459 -16.05 -18.82 -10.08
CA LYS A 459 -16.98 -18.29 -9.07
C LYS A 459 -17.72 -19.39 -8.33
N LYS A 460 -18.27 -20.33 -9.09
CA LYS A 460 -19.00 -21.46 -8.50
C LYS A 460 -18.10 -22.31 -7.62
N ARG A 461 -16.85 -22.59 -8.00
CA ARG A 461 -15.95 -23.55 -7.33
C ARG A 461 -15.02 -22.94 -6.28
N PHE A 462 -15.11 -21.64 -6.01
CA PHE A 462 -14.16 -20.96 -5.14
C PHE A 462 -14.27 -21.44 -3.69
N LEU A 463 -13.12 -21.84 -3.16
CA LEU A 463 -12.91 -22.13 -1.75
C LEU A 463 -11.94 -21.09 -1.22
N CYS A 464 -12.26 -20.47 -0.09
CA CYS A 464 -11.36 -19.51 0.52
C CYS A 464 -10.07 -20.19 1.03
N PRO A 465 -9.02 -19.41 1.33
CA PRO A 465 -7.74 -19.97 1.78
C PRO A 465 -7.86 -20.82 3.04
N GLU A 466 -8.82 -20.52 3.90
CA GLU A 466 -9.09 -21.25 5.16
C GLU A 466 -9.84 -22.57 4.91
N CYS A 467 -10.71 -22.62 3.90
CA CYS A 467 -11.47 -23.81 3.53
C CYS A 467 -10.70 -24.74 2.57
N TRP A 468 -9.54 -24.30 2.04
CA TRP A 468 -8.75 -25.09 1.12
C TRP A 468 -7.99 -26.23 1.81
N GLN A 469 -8.32 -27.47 1.44
CA GLN A 469 -7.64 -28.65 1.97
C GLN A 469 -6.41 -29.00 1.12
N ALA A 470 -5.25 -28.42 1.48
CA ALA A 470 -4.00 -28.60 0.75
C ALA A 470 -3.60 -30.07 0.51
N LYS A 471 -3.96 -30.99 1.42
CA LYS A 471 -3.69 -32.43 1.27
C LYS A 471 -4.46 -33.09 0.12
N ALA A 472 -5.67 -32.63 -0.17
CA ALA A 472 -6.53 -33.20 -1.20
C ALA A 472 -6.43 -32.43 -2.53
N GLY A 473 -6.34 -31.09 -2.47
CA GLY A 473 -6.33 -30.23 -3.65
C GLY A 473 -4.95 -29.81 -4.15
N GLY A 474 -3.87 -30.06 -3.38
CA GLY A 474 -2.54 -29.58 -3.71
C GLY A 474 -2.35 -28.08 -3.42
N LEU A 475 -1.57 -27.40 -4.27
CA LEU A 475 -1.33 -25.96 -4.15
C LEU A 475 -2.63 -25.17 -4.34
N TYR A 476 -2.81 -24.11 -3.56
CA TYR A 476 -3.97 -23.25 -3.68
C TYR A 476 -3.96 -22.53 -5.05
N PRO A 477 -5.00 -22.65 -5.88
CA PRO A 477 -4.96 -22.23 -7.29
C PRO A 477 -5.12 -20.71 -7.46
N HIS A 478 -5.65 -20.01 -6.45
CA HIS A 478 -5.87 -18.57 -6.50
C HIS A 478 -4.69 -17.83 -5.85
N PHE A 479 -4.34 -16.65 -6.37
CA PHE A 479 -3.49 -15.75 -5.62
C PHE A 479 -4.33 -15.07 -4.53
N VAL A 480 -3.78 -15.01 -3.33
CA VAL A 480 -4.39 -14.33 -2.19
C VAL A 480 -3.50 -13.16 -1.85
N ARG A 481 -4.05 -11.95 -1.93
CA ARG A 481 -3.36 -10.78 -1.41
C ARG A 481 -3.14 -10.99 0.08
N PRO A 482 -1.94 -10.75 0.61
CA PRO A 482 -1.68 -10.84 2.05
C PRO A 482 -2.70 -10.01 2.83
N LEU A 483 -3.28 -10.59 3.88
CA LEU A 483 -4.21 -9.92 4.80
C LEU A 483 -3.66 -8.56 5.26
N PRO A 484 -4.40 -7.45 5.06
CA PRO A 484 -4.12 -6.18 5.74
C PRO A 484 -4.23 -6.38 7.27
N ARG A 485 -3.42 -5.63 8.03
CA ARG A 485 -3.04 -5.92 9.43
C ARG A 485 -4.10 -5.88 10.51
N LEU A 486 -5.30 -5.40 10.25
CA LEU A 486 -6.33 -5.28 11.29
C LEU A 486 -6.63 -6.62 12.01
N HIS A 487 -6.39 -7.77 11.38
CA HIS A 487 -6.67 -9.08 11.98
C HIS A 487 -5.57 -9.67 12.88
N LEU A 488 -4.35 -9.12 12.91
CA LEU A 488 -3.21 -9.74 13.64
C LEU A 488 -2.91 -9.09 15.00
N GLU A 489 -3.59 -7.99 15.37
CA GLU A 489 -3.37 -7.23 16.61
C GLU A 489 -4.27 -7.71 17.78
N LEU A 490 -4.87 -8.90 17.67
CA LEU A 490 -5.92 -9.42 18.55
C LEU A 490 -5.49 -9.99 19.90
N GLU A 491 -4.21 -10.00 20.25
CA GLU A 491 -3.74 -10.64 21.49
C GLU A 491 -2.75 -9.73 22.20
N GLY A 492 -2.98 -9.39 23.47
CA GLY A 492 -2.16 -8.50 24.32
C GLY A 492 -0.71 -8.96 24.58
N ALA A 493 -0.09 -9.65 23.63
CA ALA A 493 1.33 -9.91 23.62
C ALA A 493 2.11 -8.61 23.35
N PRO A 494 3.23 -8.38 24.06
CA PRO A 494 4.08 -7.22 23.80
C PRO A 494 4.52 -7.21 22.33
N THR A 495 4.49 -6.03 21.71
CA THR A 495 4.94 -5.88 20.32
C THR A 495 6.36 -6.41 20.20
N PRO A 496 6.61 -7.33 19.25
CA PRO A 496 7.91 -7.97 19.16
C PRO A 496 8.96 -6.93 18.80
N LYS A 497 10.12 -7.04 19.44
CA LYS A 497 11.26 -6.20 19.16
C LYS A 497 12.46 -7.04 18.74
N LEU A 498 13.21 -6.58 17.76
CA LEU A 498 14.39 -7.28 17.24
C LEU A 498 15.60 -6.36 17.21
N ALA A 499 16.73 -6.90 17.64
CA ALA A 499 18.05 -6.37 17.39
C ALA A 499 18.72 -7.22 16.30
N VAL A 500 19.16 -6.60 15.21
CA VAL A 500 19.92 -7.28 14.15
C VAL A 500 21.34 -6.75 14.13
N VAL A 501 22.32 -7.64 14.22
CA VAL A 501 23.74 -7.31 14.00
C VAL A 501 24.18 -7.91 12.66
N ILE A 502 24.58 -7.07 11.72
CA ILE A 502 25.00 -7.46 10.38
C ILE A 502 26.52 -7.30 10.28
N TYR A 503 27.25 -8.42 10.30
CA TYR A 503 28.67 -8.46 9.97
C TYR A 503 28.85 -8.62 8.47
N TYR A 504 29.66 -7.77 7.84
CA TYR A 504 29.89 -7.83 6.40
C TYR A 504 31.30 -7.41 6.03
N VAL A 505 31.81 -7.90 4.89
CA VAL A 505 33.05 -7.43 4.27
C VAL A 505 32.67 -6.38 3.21
N GLU A 506 33.12 -5.14 3.37
CA GLU A 506 32.63 -4.01 2.56
C GLU A 506 32.87 -4.20 1.06
N GLN A 507 34.03 -4.77 0.71
CA GLN A 507 34.41 -5.04 -0.69
C GLN A 507 33.35 -5.86 -1.43
N PHE A 508 32.67 -6.77 -0.74
CA PHE A 508 31.71 -7.70 -1.33
C PHE A 508 30.26 -7.31 -1.06
N TRP A 509 30.03 -6.47 -0.05
CA TRP A 509 28.71 -6.09 0.43
C TRP A 509 28.58 -4.58 0.67
N PRO A 510 28.77 -3.75 -0.37
CA PRO A 510 28.59 -2.29 -0.23
C PRO A 510 27.14 -1.93 0.14
N HIS A 511 26.18 -2.82 -0.11
CA HIS A 511 24.76 -2.64 0.15
C HIS A 511 24.29 -3.08 1.55
N ALA A 512 25.19 -3.41 2.48
CA ALA A 512 24.79 -3.82 3.83
C ALA A 512 23.94 -2.76 4.56
N THR A 513 24.19 -1.48 4.31
CA THR A 513 23.37 -0.36 4.82
C THR A 513 21.97 -0.35 4.21
N HIS A 514 21.83 -0.65 2.93
CA HIS A 514 20.52 -0.79 2.28
C HIS A 514 19.72 -1.96 2.88
N LEU A 515 20.37 -3.10 3.13
CA LEU A 515 19.73 -4.22 3.82
C LEU A 515 19.25 -3.80 5.22
N ALA A 516 20.05 -3.05 5.97
CA ALA A 516 19.62 -2.53 7.27
C ALA A 516 18.36 -1.67 7.15
N SER A 517 18.32 -0.75 6.19
CA SER A 517 17.12 0.07 5.90
C SER A 517 15.91 -0.78 5.49
N MET A 518 16.12 -1.85 4.71
CA MET A 518 15.02 -2.75 4.31
C MET A 518 14.49 -3.59 5.48
N LEU A 519 15.37 -4.08 6.36
CA LEU A 519 14.97 -4.81 7.56
C LEU A 519 14.19 -3.90 8.51
N THR A 520 14.74 -2.73 8.80
CA THR A 520 14.05 -1.70 9.59
C THR A 520 12.74 -1.33 8.94
N GLY A 521 12.73 -1.00 7.64
CA GLY A 521 11.52 -0.64 6.90
C GLY A 521 10.45 -1.74 6.95
N ARG A 522 10.81 -3.01 6.76
CA ARG A 522 9.86 -4.13 6.85
C ARG A 522 9.27 -4.25 8.25
N TRP A 523 10.08 -4.11 9.29
CA TRP A 523 9.63 -4.18 10.67
C TRP A 523 8.83 -2.96 11.11
N THR A 524 9.24 -1.77 10.71
CA THR A 524 8.51 -0.52 10.90
C THR A 524 7.18 -0.57 10.17
N THR A 525 7.12 -1.14 8.95
CA THR A 525 5.83 -1.36 8.30
C THR A 525 4.95 -2.15 9.25
N LYS A 526 5.51 -3.15 9.99
CA LYS A 526 4.90 -4.06 11.00
C LYS A 526 4.51 -3.43 12.32
N SER A 527 4.77 -2.13 12.50
CA SER A 527 4.66 -1.48 13.81
C SER A 527 5.52 -2.19 14.87
N TRP A 528 6.54 -2.94 14.43
CA TRP A 528 7.47 -3.68 15.27
C TRP A 528 8.77 -2.90 15.38
N LYS A 529 9.37 -2.88 16.58
CA LYS A 529 10.63 -2.16 16.79
C LYS A 529 11.80 -3.02 16.30
N CYS A 530 12.59 -2.49 15.38
CA CYS A 530 13.79 -3.16 14.88
C CYS A 530 15.00 -2.22 14.97
N SER A 531 16.04 -2.68 15.65
CA SER A 531 17.31 -1.97 15.78
C SER A 531 18.37 -2.75 15.00
N VAL A 532 18.82 -2.19 13.87
CA VAL A 532 19.82 -2.85 13.01
C VAL A 532 21.17 -2.14 13.14
N VAL A 533 22.24 -2.90 13.35
CA VAL A 533 23.62 -2.40 13.36
C VAL A 533 24.45 -3.16 12.36
N SER A 534 25.04 -2.45 11.42
CA SER A 534 26.01 -3.00 10.47
C SER A 534 27.45 -2.78 10.96
N ILE A 535 28.26 -3.82 10.84
CA ILE A 535 29.66 -3.86 11.28
C ILE A 535 30.51 -4.43 10.16
N LYS A 536 31.47 -3.61 9.71
CA LYS A 536 32.52 -4.05 8.80
C LYS A 536 33.43 -5.04 9.54
N LEU A 537 33.63 -6.22 8.98
CA LEU A 537 34.49 -7.25 9.56
C LEU A 537 35.94 -6.78 9.67
N GLU A 538 36.36 -5.88 8.78
CA GLU A 538 37.68 -5.23 8.81
C GLU A 538 37.88 -4.38 10.08
N HIS A 539 36.80 -3.89 10.69
CA HIS A 539 36.82 -2.96 11.83
C HIS A 539 36.37 -3.63 13.14
N LEU A 540 36.44 -4.96 13.23
CA LEU A 540 36.01 -5.71 14.41
C LEU A 540 36.67 -5.24 15.71
N SER A 541 37.93 -4.80 15.65
CA SER A 541 38.69 -4.32 16.81
C SER A 541 38.28 -2.93 17.31
N GLU A 542 37.61 -2.12 16.49
CA GLU A 542 37.36 -0.70 16.77
C GLU A 542 36.07 -0.45 17.55
N LYS A 543 35.08 -1.34 17.44
CA LYS A 543 33.77 -1.14 18.08
C LYS A 543 33.72 -1.70 19.49
N ARG A 544 33.57 -0.81 20.47
CA ARG A 544 33.20 -1.14 21.85
C ARG A 544 31.73 -0.76 22.08
N ASP A 545 30.97 -1.68 22.66
CA ASP A 545 29.55 -1.56 23.04
C ASP A 545 28.57 -1.27 21.89
N LEU A 546 28.05 -2.35 21.30
CA LEU A 546 26.94 -2.30 20.35
C LEU A 546 25.62 -2.11 21.12
N LEU A 547 24.76 -1.21 20.63
CA LEU A 547 23.37 -1.11 21.09
C LEU A 547 23.22 -0.88 22.61
N SER A 548 23.96 0.11 23.15
CA SER A 548 23.92 0.50 24.56
C SER A 548 22.50 0.80 25.06
N ASP A 549 21.65 1.32 24.17
CA ASP A 549 20.36 1.92 24.52
C ASP A 549 19.21 0.90 24.55
N LEU A 550 19.48 -0.38 24.26
CA LEU A 550 18.45 -1.42 24.31
C LEU A 550 18.14 -1.84 25.75
N GLN A 551 16.85 -1.80 26.09
CA GLN A 551 16.31 -2.29 27.34
C GLN A 551 16.45 -3.81 27.42
N ALA A 552 17.03 -4.29 28.53
CA ALA A 552 17.21 -5.71 28.82
C ALA A 552 15.89 -6.49 28.77
N GLY A 553 15.93 -7.73 28.28
CA GLY A 553 14.83 -8.68 28.22
C GLY A 553 13.74 -8.38 27.17
N SER A 554 13.86 -7.29 26.42
CA SER A 554 12.75 -6.81 25.55
C SER A 554 12.95 -7.04 24.05
N TYR A 555 14.09 -7.60 23.63
CA TYR A 555 14.43 -7.82 22.22
C TYR A 555 14.84 -9.27 21.96
N GLN A 556 14.45 -9.79 20.80
CA GLN A 556 15.12 -10.93 20.18
C GLN A 556 16.41 -10.45 19.49
N VAL A 557 17.42 -11.30 19.37
CA VAL A 557 18.67 -10.96 18.68
C VAL A 557 18.87 -11.89 17.49
N MET A 558 19.14 -11.30 16.33
CA MET A 558 19.56 -11.98 15.10
C MET A 558 20.93 -11.45 14.71
N VAL A 559 21.87 -12.36 14.46
CA VAL A 559 23.19 -11.98 13.92
C VAL A 559 23.35 -12.59 12.56
N VAL A 560 23.70 -11.76 11.59
CA VAL A 560 23.83 -12.11 10.18
C VAL A 560 25.26 -11.84 9.76
N TYR A 561 25.85 -12.81 9.06
CA TYR A 561 27.20 -12.70 8.52
C TYR A 561 27.12 -12.73 7.01
N PHE A 562 27.82 -11.80 6.37
CA PHE A 562 28.03 -11.74 4.93
C PHE A 562 29.54 -11.76 4.66
N THR A 563 30.07 -12.98 4.59
CA THR A 563 31.49 -13.28 4.38
C THR A 563 31.65 -14.36 3.31
N HIS A 564 32.85 -14.47 2.73
CA HIS A 564 33.24 -15.52 1.81
C HIS A 564 34.00 -16.62 2.52
N GLY A 565 33.60 -17.87 2.27
CA GLY A 565 34.45 -19.03 2.55
C GLY A 565 35.56 -19.09 1.52
N LEU A 566 36.81 -19.10 1.96
CA LEU A 566 37.94 -19.31 1.05
C LEU A 566 38.04 -20.79 0.70
N HIS A 567 38.25 -21.08 -0.58
CA HIS A 567 38.40 -22.46 -1.04
C HIS A 567 39.80 -22.97 -0.66
N GLY A 568 39.88 -24.05 0.13
CA GLY A 568 41.16 -24.71 0.47
C GLY A 568 41.82 -24.18 1.75
N GLU A 569 41.49 -22.98 2.20
CA GLU A 569 41.81 -22.50 3.54
C GLU A 569 40.58 -22.67 4.42
N GLN A 570 40.72 -23.33 5.57
CA GLN A 570 39.63 -23.58 6.51
C GLN A 570 39.19 -22.29 7.22
N GLY A 571 38.75 -21.27 6.48
CA GLY A 571 38.47 -19.96 7.05
C GLY A 571 37.56 -19.06 6.24
N PHE A 572 37.06 -18.02 6.92
CA PHE A 572 36.20 -16.97 6.42
C PHE A 572 36.98 -15.69 6.23
N GLN A 573 36.77 -15.05 5.10
CA GLN A 573 37.40 -13.80 4.79
C GLN A 573 36.84 -12.67 5.67
N ILE A 574 37.71 -12.00 6.42
CA ILE A 574 37.36 -10.82 7.21
C ILE A 574 37.89 -9.52 6.57
N SER A 575 38.88 -9.63 5.70
CA SER A 575 39.39 -8.54 4.86
C SER A 575 40.02 -9.10 3.58
N HIS A 576 40.43 -8.25 2.65
CA HIS A 576 41.12 -8.65 1.42
C HIS A 576 42.43 -9.45 1.63
N ARG A 577 43.02 -9.44 2.84
CA ARG A 577 44.28 -10.16 3.16
C ARG A 577 44.17 -11.15 4.31
N GLN A 578 43.03 -11.23 4.97
CA GLN A 578 42.91 -11.96 6.22
C GLN A 578 41.68 -12.86 6.21
N SER A 579 41.91 -14.11 6.59
CA SER A 579 40.89 -15.10 6.89
C SER A 579 40.99 -15.53 8.35
N MET A 580 39.86 -15.94 8.92
CA MET A 580 39.77 -16.49 10.27
C MET A 580 39.12 -17.86 10.21
N ARG A 581 39.56 -18.80 11.05
CA ARG A 581 38.87 -20.08 11.16
C ARG A 581 37.42 -19.88 11.64
N PRO A 582 36.51 -20.81 11.34
CA PRO A 582 35.12 -20.73 11.77
C PRO A 582 34.93 -20.45 13.27
N ALA A 583 35.70 -21.11 14.13
CA ALA A 583 35.68 -20.88 15.57
C ALA A 583 36.23 -19.50 15.98
N GLU A 584 37.35 -19.08 15.39
CA GLU A 584 37.98 -17.78 15.64
C GLU A 584 37.06 -16.62 15.22
N LEU A 585 36.42 -16.74 14.05
CA LEU A 585 35.47 -15.74 13.56
C LEU A 585 34.32 -15.56 14.55
N LEU A 586 33.70 -16.67 14.99
CA LEU A 586 32.61 -16.63 15.95
C LEU A 586 33.07 -16.04 17.28
N GLU A 587 34.24 -16.44 17.80
CA GLU A 587 34.79 -15.87 19.03
C GLU A 587 34.97 -14.35 18.93
N HIS A 588 35.57 -13.87 17.84
CA HIS A 588 35.83 -12.45 17.62
C HIS A 588 34.55 -11.63 17.41
N THR A 589 33.56 -12.18 16.72
CA THR A 589 32.32 -11.45 16.36
C THR A 589 31.25 -11.55 17.44
N LEU A 590 31.24 -12.62 18.23
CA LEU A 590 30.31 -12.75 19.35
C LEU A 590 30.76 -11.92 20.54
N ARG A 591 32.07 -11.68 20.75
CA ARG A 591 32.58 -10.88 21.88
C ARG A 591 31.90 -9.51 22.03
N PRO A 592 31.75 -8.67 20.98
CA PRO A 592 30.96 -7.43 21.06
C PRO A 592 29.46 -7.65 21.32
N CYS A 593 28.92 -8.79 20.90
CA CYS A 593 27.52 -9.14 21.09
C CYS A 593 27.23 -9.68 22.50
N VAL A 594 28.21 -10.23 23.25
CA VAL A 594 27.99 -10.86 24.56
C VAL A 594 27.15 -9.99 25.49
N LYS A 595 27.47 -8.69 25.65
CA LYS A 595 26.66 -7.78 26.48
C LYS A 595 25.23 -7.59 25.98
N LEU A 596 25.04 -7.51 24.66
CA LEU A 596 23.72 -7.44 24.03
C LEU A 596 22.93 -8.72 24.30
N LEU A 597 23.58 -9.88 24.18
CA LEU A 597 22.98 -11.19 24.44
C LEU A 597 22.63 -11.35 25.92
N GLU A 598 23.51 -10.93 26.83
CA GLU A 598 23.27 -10.90 28.27
C GLU A 598 22.07 -9.99 28.60
N LYS A 599 21.99 -8.80 28.00
CA LYS A 599 20.84 -7.91 28.15
C LYS A 599 19.56 -8.58 27.63
N ALA A 600 19.59 -9.22 26.47
CA ALA A 600 18.43 -9.94 25.93
C ALA A 600 17.98 -11.10 26.84
N ALA A 601 18.91 -11.76 27.52
CA ALA A 601 18.65 -12.91 28.38
C ALA A 601 18.12 -12.59 29.79
N GLN A 602 18.20 -11.33 30.25
CA GLN A 602 17.94 -10.92 31.65
C GLN A 602 16.49 -11.06 32.17
N ASN A 603 15.56 -11.59 31.38
CA ASN A 603 14.18 -11.84 31.81
C ASN A 603 13.98 -13.19 32.53
N VAL A 604 15.03 -13.98 32.78
CA VAL A 604 14.90 -15.30 33.43
C VAL A 604 15.93 -15.47 34.54
N SER A 605 15.41 -15.73 35.74
CA SER A 605 16.13 -15.87 37.00
C SER A 605 16.91 -17.18 37.12
N HIS A 606 17.94 -17.42 36.29
CA HIS A 606 18.98 -18.42 36.59
C HIS A 606 20.31 -18.05 35.92
N ARG A 607 21.29 -17.62 36.74
CA ARG A 607 22.67 -17.35 36.33
C ARG A 607 23.55 -18.59 36.55
N ALA A 608 24.02 -19.24 35.49
CA ALA A 608 25.31 -19.93 35.46
C ALA A 608 25.71 -20.28 34.00
N SER A 609 26.90 -19.85 33.59
CA SER A 609 27.62 -20.31 32.38
C SER A 609 26.93 -20.07 31.02
N ALA A 610 27.01 -18.83 30.52
CA ALA A 610 26.40 -18.36 29.27
C ALA A 610 26.89 -19.02 27.96
N LEU A 611 27.93 -19.86 28.00
CA LEU A 611 28.39 -20.62 26.84
C LEU A 611 27.96 -22.09 26.84
N ASN A 612 27.52 -22.65 27.99
CA ASN A 612 27.19 -24.08 28.09
C ASN A 612 25.70 -24.39 28.34
N ASN A 613 24.82 -23.39 28.53
CA ASN A 613 23.37 -23.63 28.60
C ASN A 613 22.54 -22.40 28.16
N PRO A 614 22.14 -22.32 26.87
CA PRO A 614 21.47 -21.14 26.31
C PRO A 614 19.94 -21.23 26.46
N HIS A 615 19.42 -20.94 27.66
CA HIS A 615 17.99 -21.20 27.90
C HIS A 615 17.00 -20.15 27.41
N HIS A 616 17.36 -18.90 27.08
CA HIS A 616 16.39 -17.96 26.49
C HIS A 616 17.05 -16.94 25.55
N GLY A 617 16.57 -16.90 24.30
CA GLY A 617 16.81 -15.81 23.36
C GLY A 617 18.16 -15.83 22.62
N LEU A 618 18.37 -16.77 21.69
CA LEU A 618 19.33 -16.55 20.62
C LEU A 618 18.99 -17.36 19.37
N VAL A 619 18.79 -16.68 18.23
CA VAL A 619 18.92 -17.31 16.91
C VAL A 619 20.03 -16.63 16.13
N LEU A 620 21.21 -17.24 16.11
CA LEU A 620 22.34 -16.80 15.30
C LEU A 620 22.18 -17.43 13.91
N LEU A 621 22.02 -16.61 12.88
CA LEU A 621 21.86 -17.09 11.51
C LEU A 621 22.96 -16.52 10.63
N ALA A 622 24.07 -17.24 10.51
CA ALA A 622 25.16 -16.84 9.62
C ALA A 622 24.93 -17.39 8.21
N ALA A 623 24.86 -16.53 7.20
CA ALA A 623 24.76 -16.94 5.80
C ALA A 623 26.15 -16.84 5.16
N MET A 624 26.85 -17.96 5.08
CA MET A 624 28.23 -17.99 4.61
C MET A 624 28.19 -18.19 3.09
N ASN A 625 28.55 -17.16 2.35
CA ASN A 625 28.29 -17.12 0.92
C ASN A 625 29.54 -17.60 0.14
N THR A 626 29.43 -18.76 -0.49
CA THR A 626 30.45 -19.34 -1.37
C THR A 626 30.38 -18.81 -2.81
N LYS A 627 29.26 -18.19 -3.23
CA LYS A 627 29.04 -17.55 -4.55
C LYS A 627 28.04 -16.38 -4.49
N LEU A 628 28.51 -15.17 -4.77
CA LEU A 628 27.80 -13.88 -4.61
C LEU A 628 26.40 -13.78 -5.23
N SER A 629 25.39 -13.42 -4.44
CA SER A 629 24.23 -12.63 -4.91
C SER A 629 23.49 -11.94 -3.75
N PRO A 630 23.75 -10.63 -3.53
CA PRO A 630 23.02 -9.80 -2.56
C PRO A 630 21.50 -9.76 -2.75
N ALA A 631 21.03 -9.87 -3.99
CA ALA A 631 19.61 -9.75 -4.34
C ALA A 631 18.73 -10.82 -3.67
N TYR A 632 19.25 -12.01 -3.39
CA TYR A 632 18.47 -13.12 -2.81
C TYR A 632 18.55 -13.17 -1.28
N LEU A 633 19.71 -12.83 -0.74
CA LEU A 633 19.95 -12.86 0.70
C LEU A 633 19.13 -11.81 1.44
N VAL A 634 18.84 -10.68 0.80
CA VAL A 634 18.06 -9.60 1.39
C VAL A 634 16.60 -10.03 1.67
N PRO A 635 15.81 -10.50 0.69
CA PRO A 635 14.46 -11.02 0.94
C PRO A 635 14.43 -12.19 1.94
N LEU A 636 15.42 -13.07 1.88
CA LEU A 636 15.52 -14.22 2.77
C LEU A 636 15.72 -13.79 4.23
N THR A 637 16.67 -12.89 4.47
CA THR A 637 16.96 -12.33 5.80
C THR A 637 15.74 -11.60 6.37
N VAL A 638 15.05 -10.82 5.55
CA VAL A 638 13.80 -10.14 5.93
C VAL A 638 12.72 -11.14 6.32
N THR A 639 12.57 -12.23 5.57
CA THR A 639 11.58 -13.26 5.86
C THR A 639 11.91 -14.01 7.15
N TYR A 640 13.18 -14.39 7.33
CA TYR A 640 13.66 -15.03 8.56
C TYR A 640 13.45 -14.16 9.79
N SER A 641 13.80 -12.88 9.72
CA SER A 641 13.60 -11.95 10.84
C SER A 641 12.15 -11.98 11.33
N THR A 642 11.17 -12.02 10.41
CA THR A 642 9.75 -12.14 10.77
C THR A 642 9.40 -13.51 11.38
N MET A 643 9.96 -14.59 10.84
CA MET A 643 9.65 -15.95 11.28
C MET A 643 10.14 -16.22 12.69
N LEU A 644 11.26 -15.62 13.09
CA LEU A 644 11.83 -15.69 14.45
C LEU A 644 10.81 -15.30 15.53
N ILE A 645 9.92 -14.37 15.22
CA ILE A 645 8.87 -13.96 16.15
C ILE A 645 7.70 -14.94 16.14
N ARG A 646 7.27 -15.35 14.94
CA ARG A 646 5.98 -16.04 14.75
C ARG A 646 6.02 -17.51 15.13
N SER A 647 7.17 -18.14 14.95
CA SER A 647 7.31 -19.57 15.10
C SER A 647 8.01 -19.82 16.42
N GLY A 648 7.37 -20.53 17.35
CA GLY A 648 8.05 -21.09 18.52
C GLY A 648 9.14 -22.08 18.10
N ASN A 649 9.27 -23.20 18.81
CA ASN A 649 10.36 -24.18 18.64
C ASN A 649 10.56 -24.74 17.20
N GLN A 650 9.63 -24.49 16.29
CA GLN A 650 9.70 -24.88 14.87
C GLN A 650 10.41 -23.87 13.96
N CYS A 651 10.88 -22.72 14.46
CA CYS A 651 11.46 -21.69 13.60
C CYS A 651 12.62 -22.20 12.73
N ALA A 652 13.55 -22.97 13.30
CA ALA A 652 14.69 -23.53 12.56
C ALA A 652 14.25 -24.43 11.40
N GLU A 653 13.27 -25.30 11.62
CA GLU A 653 12.74 -26.19 10.58
C GLU A 653 12.03 -25.39 9.47
N SER A 654 11.24 -24.38 9.83
CA SER A 654 10.57 -23.53 8.85
C SER A 654 11.56 -22.69 8.04
N MET A 655 12.63 -22.18 8.69
CA MET A 655 13.73 -21.49 8.00
C MET A 655 14.45 -22.43 7.04
N PHE A 656 14.78 -23.65 7.48
CA PHE A 656 15.42 -24.68 6.65
C PHE A 656 14.59 -25.02 5.40
N ARG A 657 13.27 -25.18 5.56
CA ARG A 657 12.36 -25.43 4.43
C ARG A 657 12.27 -24.24 3.49
N LEU A 658 12.22 -23.01 4.01
CA LEU A 658 12.19 -21.81 3.19
C LEU A 658 13.48 -21.68 2.37
N TRP A 659 14.63 -21.92 2.99
CA TRP A 659 15.93 -21.96 2.32
C TRP A 659 15.93 -22.97 1.16
N LEU A 660 15.56 -24.22 1.40
CA LEU A 660 15.55 -25.26 0.36
C LEU A 660 14.44 -25.12 -0.68
N ALA A 661 13.35 -24.41 -0.35
CA ALA A 661 12.27 -24.13 -1.30
C ALA A 661 12.72 -23.14 -2.39
N ASP A 662 13.68 -22.28 -2.07
CA ASP A 662 14.21 -21.29 -2.98
C ASP A 662 15.21 -21.96 -3.94
N SER A 663 15.06 -21.75 -5.24
CA SER A 663 15.92 -22.37 -6.26
C SER A 663 17.34 -21.81 -6.28
N LEU A 664 17.56 -20.64 -5.67
CA LEU A 664 18.81 -19.88 -5.76
C LEU A 664 19.49 -19.74 -4.41
N ALA A 665 18.74 -19.49 -3.33
CA ALA A 665 19.32 -19.32 -2.00
C ALA A 665 20.29 -20.45 -1.59
N PRO A 666 19.95 -21.75 -1.68
CA PRO A 666 20.85 -22.81 -1.27
C PRO A 666 22.03 -22.97 -2.22
N ALA A 667 21.88 -22.63 -3.51
CA ALA A 667 22.99 -22.63 -4.48
C ALA A 667 24.08 -21.59 -4.16
N HIS A 668 23.72 -20.55 -3.40
CA HIS A 668 24.58 -19.39 -3.13
C HIS A 668 24.95 -19.24 -1.65
N THR A 669 24.35 -20.03 -0.75
CA THR A 669 24.49 -19.82 0.70
C THR A 669 24.55 -21.15 1.42
N ASP A 670 25.49 -21.26 2.35
CA ASP A 670 25.40 -22.23 3.44
C ASP A 670 24.93 -21.47 4.69
N ILE A 671 24.08 -22.09 5.51
CA ILE A 671 23.47 -21.44 6.67
C ILE A 671 23.98 -22.08 7.94
N PHE A 672 24.66 -21.31 8.78
CA PHE A 672 24.89 -21.68 10.17
C PHE A 672 23.69 -21.23 10.99
N CYS A 673 22.94 -22.18 11.54
CA CYS A 673 21.79 -21.92 12.40
C CYS A 673 22.10 -22.37 13.82
N TRP A 674 22.05 -21.42 14.74
CA TRP A 674 22.05 -21.68 16.17
C TRP A 674 20.70 -21.27 16.73
N SER A 675 19.99 -22.17 17.38
CA SER A 675 18.72 -21.84 18.06
C SER A 675 18.67 -22.43 19.47
N ARG A 676 17.77 -21.90 20.31
CA ARG A 676 17.63 -22.23 21.74
C ARG A 676 17.59 -23.73 22.06
N GLU A 677 16.94 -24.52 21.22
CA GLU A 677 16.61 -25.93 21.51
C GLU A 677 17.37 -26.91 20.62
N ARG A 678 18.37 -26.43 19.88
CA ARG A 678 19.14 -27.25 18.96
C ARG A 678 20.63 -27.03 19.13
N VAL A 679 21.38 -28.11 18.97
CA VAL A 679 22.82 -28.04 18.75
C VAL A 679 23.06 -27.12 17.55
N PRO A 680 24.06 -26.23 17.59
CA PRO A 680 24.38 -25.40 16.44
C PRO A 680 24.65 -26.25 15.21
N GLU A 681 23.92 -25.98 14.14
CA GLU A 681 23.92 -26.75 12.90
C GLU A 681 24.46 -25.91 11.76
N LEU A 682 25.24 -26.53 10.89
CA LEU A 682 25.59 -26.01 9.58
C LEU A 682 24.75 -26.73 8.52
N TRP A 683 23.94 -25.96 7.81
CA TRP A 683 23.14 -26.41 6.69
C TRP A 683 23.90 -26.14 5.40
N VAL A 684 24.36 -27.22 4.76
CA VAL A 684 25.18 -27.17 3.56
C VAL A 684 24.38 -27.66 2.38
N TYR A 685 24.26 -26.85 1.33
CA TYR A 685 23.55 -27.28 0.14
C TYR A 685 24.28 -28.45 -0.52
N ALA A 686 23.54 -29.53 -0.81
CA ALA A 686 24.12 -30.81 -1.21
C ALA A 686 23.52 -31.36 -2.53
N PRO A 687 23.56 -30.62 -3.65
CA PRO A 687 23.13 -31.15 -4.94
C PRO A 687 24.08 -32.27 -5.36
N PHE A 688 23.60 -33.52 -5.41
CA PHE A 688 24.46 -34.67 -5.70
C PHE A 688 25.23 -34.57 -7.02
N GLN A 689 24.65 -33.92 -8.04
CA GLN A 689 25.28 -33.79 -9.35
C GLN A 689 26.48 -32.81 -9.41
N SER A 690 26.68 -31.98 -8.38
CA SER A 690 27.77 -30.99 -8.39
C SER A 690 28.52 -30.86 -7.07
N ARG A 691 27.81 -31.01 -5.95
CA ARG A 691 28.34 -30.88 -4.59
C ARG A 691 27.73 -31.94 -3.66
N PRO A 692 27.95 -33.25 -3.91
CA PRO A 692 27.39 -34.30 -3.07
C PRO A 692 27.80 -34.13 -1.60
N LEU A 693 26.80 -34.19 -0.71
CA LEU A 693 26.98 -33.99 0.74
C LEU A 693 27.69 -32.67 1.11
N GLY A 694 27.60 -31.65 0.26
CA GLY A 694 28.25 -30.36 0.53
C GLY A 694 29.74 -30.29 0.16
N LYS A 695 30.30 -31.33 -0.46
CA LYS A 695 31.69 -31.35 -0.97
C LYS A 695 31.69 -31.22 -2.50
N PRO A 696 32.53 -30.35 -3.10
CA PRO A 696 32.62 -30.28 -4.56
C PRO A 696 33.12 -31.63 -5.11
N LEU A 697 32.58 -32.04 -6.25
CA LEU A 697 33.15 -33.16 -6.99
C LEU A 697 34.59 -32.85 -7.39
N PRO A 698 35.50 -33.83 -7.37
CA PRO A 698 36.84 -33.64 -7.88
C PRO A 698 36.77 -33.33 -9.38
N ASP A 699 37.73 -32.58 -9.90
CA ASP A 699 37.77 -32.27 -11.33
C ASP A 699 37.87 -33.58 -12.13
N ILE A 700 36.93 -33.78 -13.04
CA ILE A 700 36.84 -35.01 -13.83
C ILE A 700 38.06 -35.17 -14.76
N LEU A 701 38.67 -34.06 -15.18
CA LEU A 701 39.83 -34.10 -16.07
C LEU A 701 41.09 -34.53 -15.34
N SER A 702 41.22 -34.18 -14.06
CA SER A 702 42.35 -34.60 -13.23
C SER A 702 42.16 -35.99 -12.62
N THR A 703 40.91 -36.39 -12.36
CA THR A 703 40.60 -37.65 -11.67
C THR A 703 40.45 -38.84 -12.62
N CYS A 704 39.81 -38.64 -13.78
CA CYS A 704 39.57 -39.69 -14.75
C CYS A 704 40.55 -39.56 -15.93
N THR A 705 41.43 -40.54 -16.11
CA THR A 705 42.45 -40.54 -17.17
C THR A 705 41.94 -41.01 -18.53
N CYS A 706 40.65 -41.37 -18.67
CA CYS A 706 40.15 -41.83 -19.96
C CYS A 706 40.22 -40.70 -21.01
N PRO A 707 40.61 -41.01 -22.26
CA PRO A 707 40.65 -40.03 -23.34
C PRO A 707 39.26 -39.41 -23.52
N GLY A 708 39.22 -38.07 -23.63
CA GLY A 708 37.99 -37.27 -23.59
C GLY A 708 36.98 -37.57 -24.71
N LEU A 709 37.43 -38.19 -25.79
CA LEU A 709 36.68 -38.85 -26.86
C LEU A 709 37.71 -39.69 -27.63
N PRO A 710 37.39 -40.91 -28.12
CA PRO A 710 38.25 -41.57 -29.09
C PRO A 710 38.22 -40.77 -30.40
N ASP A 711 39.37 -40.54 -31.05
CA ASP A 711 39.51 -40.01 -32.42
C ASP A 711 38.94 -40.98 -33.50
N GLY A 712 37.90 -41.75 -33.17
CA GLY A 712 37.28 -42.77 -34.01
C GLY A 712 36.14 -42.22 -34.88
N PRO A 713 35.85 -42.88 -36.02
CA PRO A 713 34.93 -42.37 -37.03
C PRO A 713 33.47 -42.19 -36.49
N PRO A 714 32.81 -41.08 -36.85
CA PRO A 714 31.67 -40.50 -36.12
C PRO A 714 30.30 -41.13 -36.47
N ARG A 715 30.12 -42.45 -36.37
CA ARG A 715 28.90 -43.09 -36.91
C ARG A 715 27.92 -43.81 -35.98
N VAL A 716 28.12 -43.88 -34.66
CA VAL A 716 27.09 -44.49 -33.76
C VAL A 716 26.75 -43.69 -32.49
N LEU A 717 27.42 -42.58 -32.19
CA LEU A 717 27.14 -41.77 -31.00
C LEU A 717 26.51 -40.41 -31.37
N ARG A 718 25.36 -40.41 -32.04
CA ARG A 718 24.66 -39.17 -32.44
C ARG A 718 23.90 -38.44 -31.32
N ASN A 719 23.96 -38.94 -30.09
CA ASN A 719 23.51 -38.18 -28.90
C ASN A 719 24.68 -37.57 -28.09
N ALA A 720 25.93 -37.69 -28.57
CA ALA A 720 27.16 -37.36 -27.82
C ALA A 720 27.71 -35.94 -28.06
N GLY A 721 26.85 -34.92 -27.98
CA GLY A 721 27.30 -33.55 -27.74
C GLY A 721 27.70 -33.29 -26.27
N SER A 722 27.56 -34.29 -25.40
CA SER A 722 27.84 -34.18 -23.98
C SER A 722 29.33 -34.19 -23.70
N ARG A 723 29.86 -33.07 -23.19
CA ARG A 723 31.21 -32.98 -22.61
C ARG A 723 31.40 -34.06 -21.53
N LYS A 724 32.62 -34.59 -21.39
CA LYS A 724 33.00 -35.50 -20.30
C LYS A 724 32.56 -34.90 -18.96
N SER A 725 31.68 -35.60 -18.25
CA SER A 725 31.04 -35.13 -17.02
C SER A 725 30.87 -36.27 -16.03
N TRP A 726 30.59 -35.93 -14.77
CA TRP A 726 30.21 -36.89 -13.75
C TRP A 726 28.72 -37.23 -13.89
N GLU A 727 28.39 -38.51 -13.77
CA GLU A 727 27.06 -39.03 -13.49
C GLU A 727 27.08 -39.54 -12.05
N VAL A 728 26.24 -38.97 -11.18
CA VAL A 728 26.30 -39.27 -9.74
C VAL A 728 25.10 -40.10 -9.29
N ASP A 729 25.38 -41.26 -8.72
CA ASP A 729 24.43 -42.15 -8.04
C ASP A 729 24.59 -42.07 -6.53
N HIS A 730 23.48 -42.14 -5.79
CA HIS A 730 23.50 -42.15 -4.33
C HIS A 730 22.35 -42.96 -3.72
N ASN A 731 22.54 -43.48 -2.51
CA ASN A 731 21.48 -44.10 -1.71
C ASN A 731 20.83 -43.12 -0.70
N GLY A 732 21.24 -41.85 -0.69
CA GLY A 732 20.78 -40.86 0.29
C GLY A 732 19.26 -40.63 0.27
N SER A 733 18.64 -40.67 1.46
CA SER A 733 17.23 -40.37 1.71
C SER A 733 17.08 -39.28 2.77
N ASP A 734 15.88 -38.70 2.93
CA ASP A 734 15.63 -37.75 4.02
C ASP A 734 15.86 -38.42 5.37
N GLY A 735 16.61 -37.76 6.26
CA GLY A 735 16.92 -38.21 7.62
C GLY A 735 18.07 -39.22 7.75
N CYS A 736 18.68 -39.71 6.66
CA CYS A 736 19.78 -40.67 6.78
C CYS A 736 21.06 -40.02 7.32
N GLN A 737 21.86 -40.77 8.06
CA GLN A 737 23.15 -40.26 8.57
C GLN A 737 24.11 -40.05 7.40
N LEU A 738 24.89 -38.97 7.43
CA LEU A 738 25.79 -38.64 6.33
C LEU A 738 26.83 -39.75 6.08
N ARG A 739 27.33 -40.38 7.15
CA ARG A 739 28.24 -41.54 7.09
C ARG A 739 27.68 -42.78 6.39
N ASP A 740 26.34 -42.90 6.33
CA ASP A 740 25.67 -44.04 5.71
C ASP A 740 25.31 -43.74 4.23
N VAL A 741 25.52 -42.50 3.77
CA VAL A 741 25.27 -42.12 2.37
C VAL A 741 26.44 -42.53 1.50
N ILE A 742 26.20 -43.53 0.67
CA ILE A 742 27.11 -43.99 -0.37
C ILE A 742 26.87 -43.14 -1.60
N VAL A 743 27.90 -42.41 -2.04
CA VAL A 743 27.88 -41.63 -3.28
C VAL A 743 28.89 -42.21 -4.25
N LYS A 744 28.47 -42.40 -5.49
CA LYS A 744 29.28 -42.95 -6.58
C LYS A 744 29.28 -41.95 -7.73
N ALA A 745 30.44 -41.45 -8.09
CA ALA A 745 30.63 -40.64 -9.28
C ALA A 745 31.11 -41.54 -10.43
N THR A 746 30.36 -41.59 -11.52
CA THR A 746 30.65 -42.41 -12.70
C THR A 746 31.03 -41.48 -13.86
N CYS A 747 32.14 -41.75 -14.54
CA CYS A 747 32.49 -40.97 -15.73
C CYS A 747 31.54 -41.32 -16.88
N THR A 748 30.91 -40.32 -17.49
CA THR A 748 29.96 -40.54 -18.60
C THR A 748 30.59 -41.17 -19.85
N VAL A 749 31.92 -41.12 -19.98
CA VAL A 749 32.68 -41.66 -21.13
C VAL A 749 33.16 -43.08 -20.88
N CYS A 750 34.05 -43.31 -19.90
CA CYS A 750 34.62 -44.64 -19.67
C CYS A 750 33.82 -45.53 -18.71
N ARG A 751 32.78 -44.98 -18.07
CA ARG A 751 31.94 -45.68 -17.07
C ARG A 751 32.70 -46.19 -15.84
N GLN A 752 33.96 -45.80 -15.65
CA GLN A 752 34.66 -46.04 -14.39
C GLN A 752 33.93 -45.32 -13.26
N MET A 753 33.92 -45.94 -12.08
CA MET A 753 33.19 -45.49 -10.91
C MET A 753 34.17 -45.12 -9.79
N TRP A 754 33.91 -44.00 -9.14
CA TRP A 754 34.67 -43.50 -8.00
C TRP A 754 33.72 -43.38 -6.80
N PRO A 755 33.90 -44.20 -5.74
CA PRO A 755 33.17 -43.99 -4.50
C PRO A 755 33.68 -42.71 -3.81
N LEU A 756 32.78 -41.87 -3.32
CA LEU A 756 33.11 -40.72 -2.50
C LEU A 756 32.87 -41.10 -1.04
N HIS A 757 33.96 -41.24 -0.28
CA HIS A 757 33.90 -41.68 1.11
C HIS A 757 33.21 -40.63 2.01
N SER A 758 32.21 -41.09 2.75
CA SER A 758 31.42 -40.30 3.71
C SER A 758 31.57 -40.78 5.15
N GLU A 759 32.31 -41.86 5.40
CA GLU A 759 32.44 -42.57 6.68
C GLU A 759 32.79 -41.67 7.88
N HIS A 760 33.56 -40.61 7.65
CA HIS A 760 33.97 -39.65 8.68
C HIS A 760 33.02 -38.45 8.86
N MET A 761 31.93 -38.37 8.09
CA MET A 761 31.00 -37.25 8.13
C MET A 761 29.97 -37.43 9.25
N THR A 762 29.78 -36.39 10.05
CA THR A 762 28.77 -36.32 11.11
C THR A 762 27.56 -35.52 10.66
N GLY A 763 26.37 -35.91 11.11
CA GLY A 763 25.12 -35.21 10.80
C GLY A 763 24.17 -36.01 9.92
N THR A 764 23.14 -35.35 9.41
CA THR A 764 22.05 -35.99 8.65
C THR A 764 21.85 -35.35 7.29
N LEU A 765 21.46 -36.15 6.31
CA LEU A 765 20.98 -35.67 5.02
C LEU A 765 19.50 -35.30 5.17
N ARG A 766 19.12 -34.12 4.68
CA ARG A 766 17.74 -33.66 4.68
C ARG A 766 17.30 -33.34 3.26
N LYS A 767 16.04 -33.67 2.93
CA LYS A 767 15.45 -33.47 1.59
C LYS A 767 14.16 -32.68 1.69
N TYR A 768 14.02 -31.66 0.85
CA TYR A 768 12.79 -30.90 0.71
C TYR A 768 12.55 -30.54 -0.75
N LYS A 769 11.35 -30.85 -1.27
CA LYS A 769 10.95 -30.62 -2.68
C LYS A 769 11.98 -31.11 -3.73
N GLY A 770 12.65 -32.24 -3.45
CA GLY A 770 13.66 -32.81 -4.34
C GLY A 770 15.07 -32.22 -4.18
N VAL A 771 15.23 -31.18 -3.38
CA VAL A 771 16.50 -30.52 -3.07
C VAL A 771 17.08 -31.13 -1.80
N TYR A 772 18.39 -31.39 -1.79
CA TYR A 772 19.11 -31.99 -0.66
C TYR A 772 20.03 -31.00 0.04
N ALA A 773 20.15 -31.12 1.35
CA ALA A 773 21.18 -30.47 2.15
C ALA A 773 21.72 -31.40 3.24
N ALA A 774 23.00 -31.24 3.55
CA ALA A 774 23.64 -31.86 4.70
C ALA A 774 23.46 -30.94 5.92
N VAL A 775 22.95 -31.48 7.02
CA VAL A 775 22.81 -30.80 8.31
C VAL A 775 23.87 -31.36 9.25
N VAL A 776 24.91 -30.57 9.48
CA VAL A 776 26.13 -30.99 10.20
C VAL A 776 26.16 -30.29 11.57
N PRO A 777 26.28 -31.03 12.69
CA PRO A 777 26.55 -30.43 13.99
C PRO A 777 27.89 -29.69 13.94
N TYR A 778 27.89 -28.41 14.31
CA TYR A 778 29.06 -27.56 14.10
C TYR A 778 30.08 -27.65 15.25
N PHE A 779 29.60 -27.72 16.49
CA PHE A 779 30.43 -28.03 17.66
C PHE A 779 30.28 -29.51 17.97
N VAL A 780 31.05 -30.36 17.31
CA VAL A 780 31.22 -31.74 17.78
C VAL A 780 32.17 -31.65 18.97
N ALA A 781 31.69 -32.00 20.17
CA ALA A 781 32.55 -32.07 21.35
C ALA A 781 33.71 -33.00 21.03
N SER A 782 34.93 -32.48 21.12
CA SER A 782 36.17 -33.25 20.90
C SER A 782 36.35 -34.40 21.90
N GLU A 783 35.53 -34.48 22.95
CA GLU A 783 35.58 -35.52 23.98
C GLU A 783 35.31 -36.94 23.45
N GLU A 784 34.61 -37.12 22.31
CA GLU A 784 34.46 -38.44 21.68
C GLU A 784 35.63 -38.82 20.74
N LEU A 785 36.47 -37.86 20.35
CA LEU A 785 37.60 -38.08 19.43
C LEU A 785 38.92 -38.43 20.15
N GLU A 786 39.05 -38.11 21.45
CA GLU A 786 40.23 -38.48 22.23
C GLU A 786 40.18 -39.94 22.76
N GLY A 787 39.05 -40.64 22.65
CA GLY A 787 38.91 -42.04 23.06
C GLY A 787 39.36 -43.08 22.03
N ALA A 788 39.69 -42.68 20.80
CA ALA A 788 40.19 -43.55 19.76
C ALA A 788 41.69 -43.28 19.51
N ALA A 789 42.55 -43.84 20.35
CA ALA A 789 43.96 -43.95 20.03
C ALA A 789 44.11 -44.73 18.70
N PRO A 790 44.96 -44.28 17.77
CA PRO A 790 45.18 -45.02 16.53
C PRO A 790 45.90 -46.34 16.83
N PRO A 791 45.65 -47.42 16.07
CA PRO A 791 46.52 -48.61 16.08
C PRO A 791 47.91 -48.30 15.50
#